data_AF-A0A1G1R478-F1
#
_entry.id   AF-A0A1G1R478-F1
#
_cell.length_a   1.000
_cell.length_b   1.000
_cell.length_c   1.000
_cell.angle_alpha   90.00
_cell.angle_beta   90.00
_cell.angle_gamma   90.00
#
_symmetry.space_group_name_H-M   'P 1'
#
loop_
_entity.id
_entity.type
_entity.pdbx_description
1 polymer ?
#
loop_
_entity_poly.entity_id
_entity_poly.type
_entity_poly.pdbx_seq_one_letter_code
_entity_poly.pdbx_strand_id
1 'polypeptide(L)'
;MPHSDFVHLHLHTQYSLLDGACQLKKLFNLTNQYKMPAVAITDHGNMFGAIEFYTQAQASGIKPIIGCETYIAPQSRLDKTSGKIQDTSYHLILLCKDEEGYHNLMRLVSIGYLEGFYYKPRIDKEVLSKYSKGLIGLTACIKGEIPRLIQNNQFNQALKCADDFSQIFGKGNFYLELQENRLAEQTAANQGLLRIAKELSLPIVATNDVHYLSRPMAASHEALLCIQTQTTLSDPQHMRFQTDEFYFKSAEEMKTLFKELPEAITNTIAIAQMCNLELSFNKLHLPNYQVPIGQTKEEFLRKLCDEGLKVRFKEGIDSEIQKRLEHELEIIKKVGFTSYFLIVWDFIHYARTKGIPVGPGRGSAAGSLVSYLLGITDINPLKYGLLFERFLNPERVSMPDIDIDFCYERRQEVIDYVSKKYGQSNVAQIITFGTMLARAAIRDVGRVMGVSYAEVDKIAKLVPAELNITIEDALKQEPELDSLYKSDPQITQLIDTARHLEGLTRHASIHAAGVVIADQELSQYLPLFKSGDDVVTTGYSMEALEKIGLLKIDFLGLRTLTVIQRTIEIIARRHSVEVDIDNIPLSDVKTFQLLGSAVTAGVFQLESAGMRDLLKKINPDQFEDLIAILALYRPGPMGSGMLDEFIKRRNNHTSIRYESKKMEPILAPTYGIMVYQEQVMRIASDLANFSLAQADLLRKAMAKKIPEVLERQRKSFLDGCKKNMIREEAANKIFDQIEYFSGYGFNKCVIGSTEIIDAQTGGIVTVRELFSGAKNIKYTFGCDENLKIKKSEIKNVINNGIKPVYKIRTGLGREVIATSNHPFFTFKGWKNLADLHIGERVGLPRKITVETNSSIEPYKIIVLAEIISEGNTCHPSGVYFYNKDSVLVDDFVKNLREFDNTSARIQKRRGCFEVYAGTGRDAKFSENQTPWNKGLKKRDYASAVELLPNTKCGLRKWIEELGLDYKKAAEKFIPEQIFSLNNEQIALFLGRLWSGDGFIFSKNNSIPFYATSSHKLCRQSQDLLLRLGIVSRLVKKSFKYKYKNNITAKAGYALYLFGRGSIDRFIEHICPFIVGRHKQINELYAYYSKTTANLESKDTLPAEIKELVKEEKEKCGLTWKEIEHRSGICVKEFYGGIK
;
A
#
# COMPACT_ATOMS: atom_id res chain seq x y z
N MET A 1 -35.79 6.60 -16.99
CA MET A 1 -36.72 6.14 -15.94
C MET A 1 -37.44 7.36 -15.38
N PRO A 2 -38.70 7.28 -14.92
CA PRO A 2 -39.36 8.41 -14.27
C PRO A 2 -38.62 8.78 -12.97
N HIS A 3 -38.44 10.08 -12.75
CA HIS A 3 -37.87 10.65 -11.52
C HIS A 3 -38.90 10.64 -10.38
N SER A 4 -38.44 10.73 -9.13
CA SER A 4 -39.31 10.88 -7.96
C SER A 4 -39.82 12.32 -7.80
N ASP A 5 -41.01 12.50 -7.23
CA ASP A 5 -41.66 13.82 -7.05
C ASP A 5 -41.22 14.59 -5.79
N PHE A 6 -40.01 14.34 -5.27
CA PHE A 6 -39.48 15.00 -4.08
C PHE A 6 -37.96 15.20 -4.20
N VAL A 7 -37.46 16.30 -3.63
CA VAL A 7 -36.03 16.66 -3.55
C VAL A 7 -35.71 17.18 -2.15
N HIS A 8 -34.59 16.74 -1.57
CA HIS A 8 -34.07 17.32 -0.33
C HIS A 8 -33.43 18.69 -0.57
N LEU A 9 -33.98 19.72 0.08
CA LEU A 9 -33.51 21.11 0.02
C LEU A 9 -32.79 21.58 1.30
N HIS A 10 -32.85 20.80 2.37
CA HIS A 10 -32.17 21.06 3.64
C HIS A 10 -31.35 19.82 4.03
N LEU A 11 -30.04 19.88 3.80
CA LEU A 11 -29.14 18.76 3.97
C LEU A 11 -27.72 19.24 4.34
N HIS A 12 -27.21 18.64 5.40
CA HIS A 12 -25.87 18.83 5.94
C HIS A 12 -24.96 17.71 5.46
N THR A 13 -23.87 18.10 4.83
CA THR A 13 -22.82 17.20 4.35
C THR A 13 -21.71 17.10 5.38
N GLN A 14 -20.69 16.30 5.09
CA GLN A 14 -19.44 16.24 5.86
C GLN A 14 -18.75 17.62 6.06
N TYR A 15 -19.19 18.68 5.38
CA TYR A 15 -18.67 20.04 5.50
C TYR A 15 -19.40 20.90 6.55
N SER A 16 -20.53 20.43 7.09
CA SER A 16 -21.01 20.86 8.41
C SER A 16 -20.14 20.21 9.48
N LEU A 17 -18.94 20.78 9.69
CA LEU A 17 -17.84 20.16 10.47
C LEU A 17 -18.21 19.74 11.90
N LEU A 18 -19.33 20.23 12.43
CA LEU A 18 -19.73 19.99 13.82
C LEU A 18 -20.65 18.78 13.98
N ASP A 19 -21.47 18.48 12.98
CA ASP A 19 -22.63 17.58 13.09
C ASP A 19 -23.08 16.95 11.76
N GLY A 20 -22.46 17.28 10.61
CA GLY A 20 -22.80 16.68 9.33
C GLY A 20 -22.04 15.37 9.07
N ALA A 21 -22.78 14.29 8.78
CA ALA A 21 -22.23 12.96 8.51
C ALA A 21 -22.58 12.42 7.10
N CYS A 22 -23.11 13.24 6.21
CA CYS A 22 -23.39 12.83 4.83
C CYS A 22 -22.16 12.97 3.93
N GLN A 23 -21.51 11.84 3.63
CA GLN A 23 -20.41 11.78 2.67
C GLN A 23 -20.90 11.94 1.24
N LEU A 24 -20.30 12.85 0.46
CA LEU A 24 -20.77 13.25 -0.87
C LEU A 24 -20.95 12.06 -1.82
N LYS A 25 -19.95 11.19 -1.93
CA LYS A 25 -20.01 10.01 -2.82
C LYS A 25 -21.17 9.07 -2.45
N LYS A 26 -21.39 8.83 -1.15
CA LYS A 26 -22.48 7.96 -0.67
C LYS A 26 -23.84 8.65 -0.84
N LEU A 27 -23.91 9.97 -0.63
CA LEU A 27 -25.10 10.79 -0.85
C LEU A 27 -25.59 10.70 -2.30
N PHE A 28 -24.72 10.91 -3.29
CA PHE A 28 -25.11 10.85 -4.70
C PHE A 28 -25.54 9.45 -5.14
N ASN A 29 -24.89 8.39 -4.63
CA ASN A 29 -25.33 7.01 -4.86
C ASN A 29 -26.77 6.79 -4.35
N LEU A 30 -27.07 7.25 -3.14
CA LEU A 30 -28.40 7.10 -2.54
C LEU A 30 -29.45 7.97 -3.24
N THR A 31 -29.08 9.19 -3.65
CA THR A 31 -29.93 10.10 -4.43
C THR A 31 -30.35 9.45 -5.75
N ASN A 32 -29.42 8.82 -6.46
CA ASN A 32 -29.69 8.04 -7.66
C ASN A 32 -30.55 6.79 -7.39
N GLN A 33 -30.29 6.08 -6.28
CA GLN A 33 -31.10 4.94 -5.87
C GLN A 33 -32.57 5.34 -5.61
N TYR A 34 -32.80 6.50 -5.01
CA TYR A 34 -34.14 7.06 -4.79
C TYR A 34 -34.71 7.81 -6.00
N LYS A 35 -33.97 7.90 -7.11
CA LYS A 35 -34.36 8.54 -8.37
C LYS A 35 -34.71 10.03 -8.22
N MET A 36 -34.12 10.70 -7.24
CA MET A 36 -34.29 12.14 -7.05
C MET A 36 -33.54 12.91 -8.15
N PRO A 37 -34.17 13.89 -8.82
CA PRO A 37 -33.55 14.61 -9.93
C PRO A 37 -32.51 15.65 -9.48
N ALA A 38 -32.59 16.10 -8.23
CA ALA A 38 -31.74 17.14 -7.66
C ALA A 38 -31.50 16.88 -6.17
N VAL A 39 -30.51 17.56 -5.59
CA VAL A 39 -30.25 17.59 -4.13
C VAL A 39 -29.53 18.88 -3.76
N ALA A 40 -29.86 19.45 -2.61
CA ALA A 40 -29.20 20.65 -2.10
C ALA A 40 -28.08 20.34 -1.11
N ILE A 41 -27.10 21.23 -1.04
CA ILE A 41 -26.11 21.34 0.03
C ILE A 41 -26.40 22.62 0.80
N THR A 42 -26.66 22.52 2.11
CA THR A 42 -27.00 23.67 2.96
C THR A 42 -26.25 23.60 4.29
N ASP A 43 -24.93 23.44 4.20
CA ASP A 43 -24.07 23.32 5.37
C ASP A 43 -24.12 24.54 6.30
N HIS A 44 -23.85 24.29 7.59
CA HIS A 44 -23.95 25.30 8.64
C HIS A 44 -22.95 26.45 8.46
N GLY A 45 -23.47 27.61 8.09
CA GLY A 45 -22.75 28.89 8.02
C GLY A 45 -21.52 28.85 7.12
N ASN A 46 -21.43 27.91 6.18
CA ASN A 46 -20.28 27.76 5.29
C ASN A 46 -20.68 27.20 3.93
N MET A 47 -19.75 27.27 2.98
CA MET A 47 -19.88 26.71 1.64
C MET A 47 -18.71 25.79 1.30
N PHE A 48 -18.00 25.23 2.28
CA PHE A 48 -16.71 24.56 2.07
C PHE A 48 -16.73 23.47 0.98
N GLY A 49 -17.82 22.71 0.92
CA GLY A 49 -18.02 21.63 -0.06
C GLY A 49 -18.64 22.04 -1.39
N ALA A 50 -18.97 23.31 -1.63
CA ALA A 50 -19.85 23.70 -2.75
C ALA A 50 -19.31 23.28 -4.13
N ILE A 51 -18.02 23.54 -4.42
CA ILE A 51 -17.41 23.18 -5.71
C ILE A 51 -17.27 21.67 -5.87
N GLU A 52 -16.90 20.95 -4.80
CA GLU A 52 -16.79 19.50 -4.83
C GLU A 52 -18.17 18.86 -5.05
N PHE A 53 -19.18 19.30 -4.30
CA PHE A 53 -20.57 18.88 -4.43
C PHE A 53 -21.09 19.11 -5.85
N TYR A 54 -20.90 20.32 -6.40
CA TYR A 54 -21.34 20.67 -7.76
C TYR A 54 -20.75 19.71 -8.80
N THR A 55 -19.43 19.51 -8.76
CA THR A 55 -18.73 18.69 -9.75
C THR A 55 -19.06 17.20 -9.63
N GLN A 56 -19.22 16.68 -8.41
CA GLN A 56 -19.61 15.27 -8.20
C GLN A 56 -21.09 15.01 -8.53
N ALA A 57 -21.99 15.95 -8.23
CA ALA A 57 -23.40 15.86 -8.60
C ALA A 57 -23.56 15.79 -10.12
N GLN A 58 -22.92 16.71 -10.85
CA GLN A 58 -22.93 16.72 -12.32
C GLN A 58 -22.38 15.42 -12.91
N ALA A 59 -21.25 14.94 -12.40
CA ALA A 59 -20.67 13.66 -12.83
C ALA A 59 -21.59 12.46 -12.56
N SER A 60 -22.48 12.57 -11.56
CA SER A 60 -23.46 11.55 -11.18
C SER A 60 -24.81 11.71 -11.89
N GLY A 61 -24.97 12.71 -12.77
CA GLY A 61 -26.21 13.02 -13.48
C GLY A 61 -27.31 13.64 -12.59
N ILE A 62 -26.95 14.18 -11.43
CA ILE A 62 -27.86 14.80 -10.46
C ILE A 62 -27.69 16.32 -10.53
N LYS A 63 -28.81 17.06 -10.52
CA LYS A 63 -28.77 18.52 -10.49
C LYS A 63 -28.33 19.04 -9.11
N PRO A 64 -27.18 19.74 -8.98
CA PRO A 64 -26.77 20.32 -7.71
C PRO A 64 -27.56 21.61 -7.41
N ILE A 65 -27.98 21.77 -6.15
CA ILE A 65 -28.51 23.04 -5.63
C ILE A 65 -27.54 23.52 -4.55
N ILE A 66 -26.87 24.65 -4.80
CA ILE A 66 -25.94 25.22 -3.83
C ILE A 66 -26.71 26.12 -2.86
N GLY A 67 -26.45 25.96 -1.57
CA GLY A 67 -27.05 26.77 -0.52
C GLY A 67 -26.20 26.78 0.75
N CYS A 68 -26.75 27.38 1.80
CA CYS A 68 -26.14 27.44 3.13
C CYS A 68 -27.23 27.64 4.19
N GLU A 69 -27.12 26.97 5.33
CA GLU A 69 -27.87 27.33 6.52
C GLU A 69 -27.12 28.44 7.27
N THR A 70 -27.52 29.69 7.03
CA THR A 70 -26.88 30.87 7.62
C THR A 70 -27.35 31.13 9.04
N TYR A 71 -26.51 31.81 9.82
CA TYR A 71 -26.87 32.28 11.16
C TYR A 71 -27.26 33.76 11.11
N ILE A 72 -28.47 34.11 11.53
CA ILE A 72 -28.98 35.48 11.60
C ILE A 72 -28.84 35.99 13.04
N ALA A 73 -28.16 37.12 13.24
CA ALA A 73 -28.08 37.79 14.52
C ALA A 73 -29.44 38.41 14.90
N PRO A 74 -29.86 38.38 16.18
CA PRO A 74 -31.14 38.97 16.60
C PRO A 74 -31.26 40.48 16.37
N GLN A 75 -30.14 41.20 16.40
CA GLN A 75 -30.08 42.66 16.18
C GLN A 75 -28.99 42.99 15.14
N SER A 76 -27.74 43.17 15.56
CA SER A 76 -26.62 43.38 14.65
C SER A 76 -25.64 42.21 14.66
N ARG A 77 -25.02 41.94 13.50
CA ARG A 77 -23.90 40.98 13.42
C ARG A 77 -22.69 41.41 14.24
N LEU A 78 -22.54 42.71 14.50
CA LEU A 78 -21.42 43.30 15.24
C LEU A 78 -21.57 43.17 16.77
N ASP A 79 -22.76 42.82 17.25
CA ASP A 79 -23.05 42.73 18.68
C ASP A 79 -22.40 41.50 19.32
N LYS A 80 -21.55 41.73 20.32
CA LYS A 80 -20.86 40.67 21.10
C LYS A 80 -21.25 40.67 22.58
N THR A 81 -22.34 41.36 22.95
CA THR A 81 -22.80 41.47 24.34
C THR A 81 -23.47 40.18 24.81
N SER A 82 -23.04 39.73 25.99
CA SER A 82 -23.29 38.44 26.64
C SER A 82 -24.76 38.05 26.86
N GLY A 83 -25.30 37.23 25.95
CA GLY A 83 -26.44 36.34 26.18
C GLY A 83 -26.00 34.86 26.26
N LYS A 84 -26.89 33.95 26.66
CA LYS A 84 -26.63 32.49 26.56
C LYS A 84 -26.32 32.13 25.11
N ILE A 85 -25.39 31.20 24.87
CA ILE A 85 -24.96 30.78 23.51
C ILE A 85 -26.15 30.47 22.60
N GLN A 86 -27.21 29.86 23.14
CA GLN A 86 -28.43 29.49 22.43
C GLN A 86 -29.28 30.69 21.94
N ASP A 87 -29.08 31.89 22.48
CA ASP A 87 -29.83 33.12 22.14
C ASP A 87 -29.05 34.04 21.19
N THR A 88 -27.89 33.60 20.71
CA THR A 88 -26.95 34.45 19.96
C THR A 88 -27.22 34.51 18.45
N SER A 89 -28.02 33.58 17.91
CA SER A 89 -28.36 33.52 16.48
C SER A 89 -29.59 32.65 16.18
N TYR A 90 -30.25 32.93 15.07
CA TYR A 90 -31.29 32.12 14.44
C TYR A 90 -30.79 31.46 13.16
N HIS A 91 -31.42 30.37 12.73
CA HIS A 91 -31.09 29.72 11.46
C HIS A 91 -31.93 30.27 10.30
N LEU A 92 -31.36 30.31 9.09
CA LEU A 92 -32.07 30.66 7.85
C LEU A 92 -31.42 29.93 6.66
N ILE A 93 -32.21 29.19 5.90
CA ILE A 93 -31.71 28.49 4.70
C ILE A 93 -31.74 29.44 3.51
N LEU A 94 -30.61 29.54 2.82
CA LEU A 94 -30.47 30.28 1.56
C LEU A 94 -30.07 29.32 0.45
N LEU A 95 -30.80 29.35 -0.67
CA LEU A 95 -30.52 28.57 -1.87
C LEU A 95 -30.22 29.50 -3.04
N CYS A 96 -29.19 29.17 -3.82
CA CYS A 96 -28.81 29.93 -5.01
C CYS A 96 -29.74 29.59 -6.17
N LYS A 97 -30.50 30.59 -6.64
CA LYS A 97 -31.34 30.46 -7.83
C LYS A 97 -30.52 30.53 -9.12
N ASP A 98 -29.50 31.38 -9.14
CA ASP A 98 -28.69 31.72 -10.31
C ASP A 98 -27.26 32.14 -9.88
N GLU A 99 -26.42 32.53 -10.85
CA GLU A 99 -25.04 33.00 -10.58
C GLU A 99 -25.01 34.24 -9.67
N GLU A 100 -25.96 35.17 -9.79
CA GLU A 100 -26.05 36.35 -8.93
C GLU A 100 -26.31 35.94 -7.47
N GLY A 101 -27.23 34.99 -7.26
CA GLY A 101 -27.45 34.36 -5.97
C GLY A 101 -26.20 33.72 -5.40
N TYR A 102 -25.44 32.97 -6.23
CA TYR A 102 -24.19 32.34 -5.79
C TYR A 102 -23.14 33.36 -5.33
N HIS A 103 -22.93 34.45 -6.08
CA HIS A 103 -22.02 35.53 -5.66
C HIS A 103 -22.49 36.22 -4.38
N ASN A 104 -23.78 36.46 -4.25
CA ASN A 104 -24.35 37.05 -3.05
C ASN A 104 -24.22 36.14 -1.82
N LEU A 105 -24.42 34.83 -2.00
CA LEU A 105 -24.22 33.86 -0.91
C LEU A 105 -22.77 33.81 -0.44
N MET A 106 -21.79 33.80 -1.37
CA MET A 106 -20.37 33.86 -1.02
C MET A 106 -20.02 35.11 -0.20
N ARG A 107 -20.60 36.28 -0.57
CA ARG A 107 -20.42 37.53 0.19
C ARG A 107 -21.05 37.45 1.58
N LEU A 108 -22.28 36.96 1.69
CA LEU A 108 -22.97 36.81 2.99
C LEU A 108 -22.18 35.89 3.93
N VAL A 109 -21.74 34.74 3.44
CA VAL A 109 -20.92 33.79 4.22
C VAL A 109 -19.59 34.43 4.63
N SER A 110 -18.94 35.16 3.72
CA SER A 110 -17.70 35.89 4.03
C SER A 110 -17.89 36.95 5.11
N ILE A 111 -18.95 37.77 5.01
CA ILE A 111 -19.30 38.78 6.03
C ILE A 111 -19.54 38.10 7.38
N GLY A 112 -20.23 36.95 7.38
CA GLY A 112 -20.47 36.16 8.59
C GLY A 112 -19.18 35.79 9.33
N TYR A 113 -18.14 35.38 8.60
CA TYR A 113 -16.84 35.03 9.20
C TYR A 113 -15.93 36.23 9.49
N LEU A 114 -15.91 37.24 8.63
CA LEU A 114 -14.98 38.36 8.75
C LEU A 114 -15.46 39.42 9.75
N GLU A 115 -16.75 39.71 9.77
CA GLU A 115 -17.35 40.78 10.58
C GLU A 115 -18.19 40.22 11.74
N GLY A 116 -19.07 39.26 11.46
CA GLY A 116 -20.13 38.82 12.37
C GLY A 116 -19.80 37.61 13.25
N PHE A 117 -18.55 37.16 13.25
CA PHE A 117 -18.15 35.97 13.99
C PHE A 117 -18.14 36.24 15.50
N TYR A 118 -18.94 35.45 16.22
CA TYR A 118 -18.93 35.38 17.69
C TYR A 118 -18.68 33.94 18.14
N TYR A 119 -19.73 33.14 18.34
CA TYR A 119 -19.63 31.68 18.44
C TYR A 119 -19.83 30.96 17.10
N LYS A 120 -20.52 31.64 16.18
CA LYS A 120 -20.90 31.21 14.84
C LYS A 120 -20.73 32.39 13.87
N PRO A 121 -20.56 32.14 12.56
CA PRO A 121 -20.49 33.20 11.56
C PRO A 121 -21.88 33.78 11.30
N ARG A 122 -22.21 34.92 11.92
CA ARG A 122 -23.56 35.50 11.85
C ARG A 122 -23.65 36.65 10.85
N ILE A 123 -24.74 36.73 10.12
CA ILE A 123 -25.15 37.89 9.33
C ILE A 123 -26.33 38.59 10.00
N ASP A 124 -26.78 39.72 9.48
CA ASP A 124 -27.99 40.42 9.93
C ASP A 124 -28.92 40.74 8.76
N LYS A 125 -30.14 41.21 9.09
CA LYS A 125 -31.14 41.56 8.08
C LYS A 125 -30.71 42.74 7.18
N GLU A 126 -29.80 43.59 7.65
CA GLU A 126 -29.24 44.71 6.87
C GLU A 126 -28.43 44.18 5.68
N VAL A 127 -27.41 43.34 5.94
CA VAL A 127 -26.60 42.77 4.86
C VAL A 127 -27.40 41.77 4.02
N LEU A 128 -28.34 41.04 4.64
CA LEU A 128 -29.24 40.15 3.91
C LEU A 128 -30.09 40.93 2.90
N SER A 129 -30.67 42.07 3.29
CA SER A 129 -31.43 42.93 2.38
C SER A 129 -30.60 43.46 1.21
N LYS A 130 -29.30 43.74 1.44
CA LYS A 130 -28.38 44.20 0.39
C LYS A 130 -28.00 43.09 -0.60
N TYR A 131 -27.92 41.84 -0.15
CA TYR A 131 -27.44 40.70 -0.94
C TYR A 131 -28.49 39.57 -1.07
N SER A 132 -29.79 39.88 -1.07
CA SER A 132 -30.86 38.88 -1.19
C SER A 132 -31.19 38.47 -2.63
N LYS A 133 -30.78 39.28 -3.61
CA LYS A 133 -31.13 39.05 -5.03
C LYS A 133 -30.52 37.74 -5.53
N GLY A 134 -31.33 36.96 -6.26
CA GLY A 134 -30.92 35.64 -6.76
C GLY A 134 -30.95 34.52 -5.71
N LEU A 135 -31.40 34.80 -4.48
CA LEU A 135 -31.53 33.81 -3.41
C LEU A 135 -32.99 33.43 -3.15
N ILE A 136 -33.21 32.18 -2.75
CA ILE A 136 -34.46 31.69 -2.18
C ILE A 136 -34.24 31.43 -0.69
N GLY A 137 -35.07 32.01 0.16
CA GLY A 137 -35.01 31.85 1.61
C GLY A 137 -36.04 30.83 2.14
N LEU A 138 -35.64 29.95 3.06
CA LEU A 138 -36.55 29.09 3.82
C LEU A 138 -36.44 29.40 5.32
N THR A 139 -37.54 29.25 6.07
CA THR A 139 -37.59 29.58 7.50
C THR A 139 -36.70 28.73 8.42
N ALA A 140 -36.04 27.69 7.89
CA ALA A 140 -35.16 26.76 8.60
C ALA A 140 -35.89 25.88 9.63
N CYS A 141 -35.09 25.20 10.47
CA CYS A 141 -35.54 24.32 11.54
C CYS A 141 -36.14 25.10 12.73
N ILE A 142 -36.41 24.42 13.85
CA ILE A 142 -36.93 25.03 15.10
C ILE A 142 -36.06 26.16 15.67
N LYS A 143 -34.79 26.26 15.25
CA LYS A 143 -33.89 27.36 15.61
C LYS A 143 -34.01 28.58 14.70
N GLY A 144 -34.87 28.55 13.69
CA GLY A 144 -35.21 29.71 12.88
C GLY A 144 -35.94 30.78 13.70
N GLU A 145 -35.84 32.03 13.25
CA GLU A 145 -36.41 33.18 13.97
C GLU A 145 -37.93 33.07 14.12
N ILE A 146 -38.63 32.73 13.03
CA ILE A 146 -40.09 32.59 13.00
C ILE A 146 -40.57 31.38 13.82
N PRO A 147 -40.06 30.14 13.63
CA PRO A 147 -40.40 29.00 14.48
C PRO A 147 -40.20 29.27 15.98
N ARG A 148 -39.12 29.95 16.35
CA ARG A 148 -38.80 30.26 17.74
C ARG A 148 -39.73 31.29 18.36
N LEU A 149 -40.13 32.32 17.59
CA LEU A 149 -41.17 33.27 18.02
C LEU A 149 -42.52 32.58 18.22
N ILE A 150 -42.87 31.60 17.37
CA ILE A 150 -44.08 30.78 17.53
C ILE A 150 -44.01 29.97 18.84
N GLN A 151 -42.88 29.30 19.10
CA GLN A 151 -42.67 28.51 20.32
C GLN A 151 -42.74 29.36 21.60
N ASN A 152 -42.32 30.62 21.52
CA ASN A 152 -42.41 31.58 22.63
C ASN A 152 -43.80 32.23 22.75
N ASN A 153 -44.81 31.78 21.99
CA ASN A 153 -46.16 32.33 21.94
C ASN A 153 -46.22 33.81 21.45
N GLN A 154 -45.26 34.24 20.64
CA GLN A 154 -45.15 35.62 20.10
C GLN A 154 -45.62 35.69 18.64
N PHE A 155 -46.84 35.20 18.35
CA PHE A 155 -47.34 35.05 16.98
C PHE A 155 -47.32 36.35 16.15
N ASN A 156 -47.70 37.49 16.72
CA ASN A 156 -47.70 38.77 16.00
C ASN A 156 -46.29 39.20 15.57
N GLN A 157 -45.27 38.88 16.37
CA GLN A 157 -43.87 39.15 16.02
C GLN A 157 -43.39 38.17 14.94
N ALA A 158 -43.79 36.89 15.03
CA ALA A 158 -43.51 35.89 14.01
C ALA A 158 -44.12 36.28 12.65
N LEU A 159 -45.35 36.79 12.64
CA LEU A 159 -46.05 37.30 11.46
C LEU A 159 -45.29 38.49 10.84
N LYS A 160 -44.92 39.48 11.66
CA LYS A 160 -44.12 40.63 11.20
C LYS A 160 -42.77 40.18 10.63
N CYS A 161 -42.08 39.26 11.30
CA CYS A 161 -40.80 38.75 10.84
C CYS A 161 -40.91 38.00 9.51
N ALA A 162 -42.00 37.25 9.29
CA ALA A 162 -42.26 36.58 8.02
C ALA A 162 -42.54 37.59 6.89
N ASP A 163 -43.24 38.68 7.18
CA ASP A 163 -43.43 39.79 6.25
C ASP A 163 -42.09 40.48 5.91
N ASP A 164 -41.26 40.78 6.91
CA ASP A 164 -39.93 41.38 6.72
C ASP A 164 -39.05 40.51 5.78
N PHE A 165 -38.99 39.19 6.00
CA PHE A 165 -38.24 38.29 5.11
C PHE A 165 -38.86 38.19 3.71
N SER A 166 -40.20 38.13 3.61
CA SER A 166 -40.89 38.14 2.33
C SER A 166 -40.56 39.39 1.50
N GLN A 167 -40.47 40.56 2.15
CA GLN A 167 -40.07 41.81 1.51
C GLN A 167 -38.59 41.80 1.09
N ILE A 168 -37.70 41.24 1.92
CA ILE A 168 -36.27 41.13 1.62
C ILE A 168 -35.99 40.26 0.39
N PHE A 169 -36.60 39.08 0.29
CA PHE A 169 -36.39 38.16 -0.84
C PHE A 169 -37.26 38.47 -2.06
N GLY A 170 -38.35 39.21 -1.84
CA GLY A 170 -39.37 39.49 -2.85
C GLY A 170 -40.35 38.34 -3.05
N LYS A 171 -41.45 38.66 -3.73
CA LYS A 171 -42.58 37.75 -3.92
C LYS A 171 -42.14 36.45 -4.62
N GLY A 172 -42.44 35.31 -3.99
CA GLY A 172 -42.17 33.97 -4.54
C GLY A 172 -40.76 33.44 -4.27
N ASN A 173 -39.92 34.15 -3.53
CA ASN A 173 -38.55 33.70 -3.17
C ASN A 173 -38.39 33.41 -1.67
N PHE A 174 -39.47 33.44 -0.88
CA PHE A 174 -39.46 33.10 0.53
C PHE A 174 -40.52 32.04 0.83
N TYR A 175 -40.11 30.94 1.47
CA TYR A 175 -40.96 29.78 1.75
C TYR A 175 -40.95 29.46 3.24
N LEU A 176 -42.11 29.06 3.76
CA LEU A 176 -42.23 28.54 5.11
C LEU A 176 -41.90 27.05 5.10
N GLU A 177 -40.84 26.70 5.80
CA GLU A 177 -40.27 25.36 5.84
C GLU A 177 -40.98 24.50 6.91
N LEU A 178 -41.52 23.36 6.49
CA LEU A 178 -42.19 22.40 7.36
C LEU A 178 -41.36 21.13 7.48
N GLN A 179 -41.17 20.68 8.72
CA GLN A 179 -40.36 19.50 9.07
C GLN A 179 -41.15 18.61 10.02
N GLU A 180 -41.15 17.29 9.78
CA GLU A 180 -41.84 16.31 10.64
C GLU A 180 -40.85 15.24 11.11
N ASN A 181 -40.05 15.60 12.12
CA ASN A 181 -39.08 14.72 12.76
C ASN A 181 -39.59 14.16 14.11
N ARG A 182 -40.91 14.18 14.34
CA ARG A 182 -41.60 13.69 15.55
C ARG A 182 -41.24 14.45 16.83
N LEU A 183 -40.94 15.75 16.71
CA LEU A 183 -40.70 16.64 17.84
C LEU A 183 -41.97 17.44 18.14
N ALA A 184 -42.37 17.48 19.41
CA ALA A 184 -43.56 18.23 19.83
C ALA A 184 -43.44 19.72 19.51
N GLU A 185 -42.24 20.28 19.65
CA GLU A 185 -41.95 21.68 19.33
C GLU A 185 -42.00 21.97 17.83
N GLN A 186 -41.70 20.97 16.98
CA GLN A 186 -41.88 21.09 15.53
C GLN A 186 -43.35 21.05 15.14
N THR A 187 -44.16 20.16 15.74
CA THR A 187 -45.61 20.13 15.47
C THR A 187 -46.26 21.48 15.78
N ALA A 188 -45.90 22.10 16.91
CA ALA A 188 -46.37 23.43 17.27
C ALA A 188 -45.89 24.52 16.28
N ALA A 189 -44.60 24.47 15.90
CA ALA A 189 -44.05 25.39 14.90
C ALA A 189 -44.75 25.26 13.54
N ASN A 190 -44.96 24.03 13.04
CA ASN A 190 -45.64 23.75 11.77
C ASN A 190 -47.07 24.31 11.75
N GLN A 191 -47.84 24.16 12.84
CA GLN A 191 -49.18 24.73 12.94
C GLN A 191 -49.16 26.27 12.86
N GLY A 192 -48.22 26.91 13.55
CA GLY A 192 -48.03 28.36 13.47
C GLY A 192 -47.60 28.82 12.08
N LEU A 193 -46.66 28.12 11.44
CA LEU A 193 -46.20 28.40 10.08
C LEU A 193 -47.34 28.25 9.07
N LEU A 194 -48.18 27.21 9.17
CA LEU A 194 -49.36 27.05 8.31
C LEU A 194 -50.38 28.18 8.48
N ARG A 195 -50.50 28.74 9.69
CA ARG A 195 -51.34 29.92 9.94
C ARG A 195 -50.74 31.16 9.26
N ILE A 196 -49.44 31.40 9.42
CA ILE A 196 -48.73 32.50 8.73
C ILE A 196 -48.82 32.35 7.20
N ALA A 197 -48.68 31.13 6.67
CA ALA A 197 -48.81 30.82 5.26
C ALA A 197 -50.15 31.34 4.70
N LYS A 198 -51.25 31.09 5.43
CA LYS A 198 -52.59 31.54 5.06
C LYS A 198 -52.76 33.06 5.20
N GLU A 199 -52.27 33.67 6.28
CA GLU A 199 -52.42 35.10 6.54
C GLU A 199 -51.62 35.97 5.56
N LEU A 200 -50.40 35.55 5.18
CA LEU A 200 -49.51 36.30 4.29
C LEU A 200 -49.48 35.76 2.85
N SER A 201 -50.25 34.70 2.55
CA SER A 201 -50.22 34.01 1.25
C SER A 201 -48.80 33.58 0.83
N LEU A 202 -48.01 33.07 1.79
CA LEU A 202 -46.66 32.58 1.57
C LEU A 202 -46.67 31.08 1.23
N PRO A 203 -45.82 30.63 0.29
CA PRO A 203 -45.74 29.22 -0.06
C PRO A 203 -45.07 28.40 1.05
N ILE A 204 -45.45 27.14 1.17
CA ILE A 204 -44.85 26.17 2.12
C ILE A 204 -43.96 25.16 1.39
N VAL A 205 -42.96 24.60 2.07
CA VAL A 205 -42.09 23.55 1.51
C VAL A 205 -41.74 22.51 2.56
N ALA A 206 -41.70 21.24 2.17
CA ALA A 206 -41.32 20.13 3.04
C ALA A 206 -39.81 19.84 2.95
N THR A 207 -39.16 19.71 4.11
CA THR A 207 -37.75 19.29 4.23
C THR A 207 -37.59 18.34 5.41
N ASN A 208 -36.38 17.81 5.64
CA ASN A 208 -36.12 16.87 6.75
C ASN A 208 -34.84 17.15 7.55
N ASP A 209 -34.16 18.27 7.29
CA ASP A 209 -32.92 18.67 8.00
C ASP A 209 -31.89 17.52 8.11
N VAL A 210 -31.47 17.01 6.95
CA VAL A 210 -30.73 15.74 6.89
C VAL A 210 -29.30 15.90 7.40
N HIS A 211 -28.90 15.10 8.37
CA HIS A 211 -27.54 15.08 8.93
C HIS A 211 -26.77 13.77 8.66
N TYR A 212 -27.47 12.67 8.40
CA TYR A 212 -26.87 11.36 8.10
C TYR A 212 -27.64 10.59 7.03
N LEU A 213 -27.04 9.59 6.40
CA LEU A 213 -27.61 8.97 5.20
C LEU A 213 -28.69 7.92 5.46
N SER A 214 -28.68 7.27 6.62
CA SER A 214 -29.64 6.22 6.94
C SER A 214 -29.97 6.19 8.43
N ARG A 215 -31.19 5.77 8.78
CA ARG A 215 -31.66 5.73 10.17
C ARG A 215 -30.71 5.01 11.15
N PRO A 216 -30.09 3.85 10.82
CA PRO A 216 -29.14 3.19 11.71
C PRO A 216 -27.87 4.01 12.04
N MET A 217 -27.54 5.03 11.24
CA MET A 217 -26.39 5.90 11.49
C MET A 217 -26.64 6.92 12.61
N ALA A 218 -27.85 7.02 13.15
CA ALA A 218 -28.16 7.94 14.25
C ALA A 218 -27.20 7.76 15.45
N ALA A 219 -26.90 6.52 15.83
CA ALA A 219 -25.95 6.23 16.92
C ALA A 219 -24.51 6.67 16.57
N SER A 220 -24.09 6.54 15.30
CA SER A 220 -22.78 7.01 14.87
C SER A 220 -22.70 8.53 14.79
N HIS A 221 -23.81 9.19 14.44
CA HIS A 221 -23.95 10.64 14.47
C HIS A 221 -23.87 11.20 15.90
N GLU A 222 -24.54 10.56 16.86
CA GLU A 222 -24.43 10.93 18.29
C GLU A 222 -22.97 10.83 18.78
N ALA A 223 -22.23 9.79 18.35
CA ALA A 223 -20.80 9.68 18.62
C ALA A 223 -19.99 10.84 17.99
N LEU A 224 -20.32 11.25 16.76
CA LEU A 224 -19.70 12.41 16.10
C LEU A 224 -19.91 13.71 16.91
N LEU A 225 -21.13 13.95 17.41
CA LEU A 225 -21.44 15.10 18.26
C LEU A 225 -20.60 15.10 19.55
N CYS A 226 -20.44 13.94 20.18
CA CYS A 226 -19.58 13.79 21.35
C CYS A 226 -18.08 14.00 21.03
N ILE A 227 -17.61 13.55 19.87
CA ILE A 227 -16.22 13.79 19.42
C ILE A 227 -15.96 15.30 19.36
N GLN A 228 -16.91 16.04 18.82
CA GLN A 228 -16.83 17.49 18.65
C GLN A 228 -16.93 18.27 19.96
N THR A 229 -17.89 17.91 20.81
CA THR A 229 -18.10 18.54 22.12
C THR A 229 -17.11 18.08 23.19
N GLN A 230 -16.25 17.10 22.85
CA GLN A 230 -15.26 16.50 23.75
C GLN A 230 -15.88 15.84 24.99
N THR A 231 -17.12 15.36 24.86
CA THR A 231 -17.84 14.59 25.90
C THR A 231 -17.82 13.09 25.58
N THR A 232 -18.37 12.27 26.48
CA THR A 232 -18.52 10.82 26.28
C THR A 232 -20.00 10.45 26.13
N LEU A 233 -20.29 9.31 25.46
CA LEU A 233 -21.66 8.81 25.33
C LEU A 233 -22.30 8.44 26.68
N SER A 234 -21.48 8.19 27.70
CA SER A 234 -21.92 7.91 29.06
C SER A 234 -22.34 9.15 29.84
N ASP A 235 -22.00 10.36 29.39
CA ASP A 235 -22.40 11.60 30.06
C ASP A 235 -23.89 11.85 29.82
N PRO A 236 -24.76 11.89 30.84
CA PRO A 236 -26.20 12.10 30.62
C PRO A 236 -26.56 13.47 30.02
N GLN A 237 -25.63 14.45 30.03
CA GLN A 237 -25.83 15.79 29.48
C GLN A 237 -25.11 16.02 28.15
N HIS A 238 -24.56 14.97 27.52
CA HIS A 238 -23.91 15.13 26.21
C HIS A 238 -24.90 15.63 25.14
N MET A 239 -24.34 16.27 24.12
CA MET A 239 -25.14 16.76 22.99
C MET A 239 -25.65 15.59 22.15
N ARG A 240 -26.97 15.45 22.06
CA ARG A 240 -27.65 14.47 21.22
C ARG A 240 -28.91 15.05 20.59
N PHE A 241 -29.33 14.47 19.47
CA PHE A 241 -30.60 14.81 18.85
C PHE A 241 -31.72 14.04 19.58
N GLN A 242 -32.92 14.63 19.66
CA GLN A 242 -34.02 14.05 20.43
C GLN A 242 -34.67 12.84 19.74
N THR A 243 -34.51 12.72 18.41
CA THR A 243 -35.06 11.63 17.59
C THR A 243 -34.05 11.19 16.52
N ASP A 244 -34.26 10.00 15.98
CA ASP A 244 -33.41 9.40 14.94
C ASP A 244 -33.88 9.74 13.51
N GLU A 245 -34.72 10.77 13.35
CA GLU A 245 -35.46 11.05 12.12
C GLU A 245 -34.73 11.95 11.10
N PHE A 246 -33.50 12.38 11.41
CA PHE A 246 -32.69 13.33 10.62
C PHE A 246 -31.84 12.65 9.53
N TYR A 247 -32.36 11.56 8.94
CA TYR A 247 -31.70 10.85 7.85
C TYR A 247 -32.21 11.24 6.46
N PHE A 248 -31.48 10.84 5.42
CA PHE A 248 -31.88 11.02 4.02
C PHE A 248 -33.09 10.14 3.65
N LYS A 249 -34.31 10.61 3.96
CA LYS A 249 -35.57 9.91 3.68
C LYS A 249 -35.83 9.77 2.19
N SER A 250 -36.49 8.68 1.81
CA SER A 250 -37.01 8.47 0.45
C SER A 250 -38.24 9.36 0.17
N ALA A 251 -38.57 9.54 -1.11
CA ALA A 251 -39.74 10.32 -1.52
C ALA A 251 -41.06 9.75 -0.96
N GLU A 252 -41.18 8.43 -0.85
CA GLU A 252 -42.39 7.76 -0.33
C GLU A 252 -42.59 7.99 1.18
N GLU A 253 -41.49 7.99 1.95
CA GLU A 253 -41.54 8.34 3.38
C GLU A 253 -41.97 9.79 3.56
N MET A 254 -41.40 10.72 2.78
CA MET A 254 -41.75 12.14 2.85
C MET A 254 -43.21 12.40 2.44
N LYS A 255 -43.70 11.74 1.37
CA LYS A 255 -45.11 11.80 0.96
C LYS A 255 -46.06 11.28 2.04
N THR A 256 -45.64 10.26 2.78
CA THR A 256 -46.43 9.70 3.89
C THR A 256 -46.52 10.69 5.04
N LEU A 257 -45.41 11.34 5.41
CA LEU A 257 -45.37 12.35 6.47
C LEU A 257 -46.21 13.59 6.14
N PHE A 258 -46.18 14.04 4.87
CA PHE A 258 -46.89 15.23 4.40
C PHE A 258 -48.15 14.91 3.58
N LYS A 259 -48.82 13.79 3.86
CA LYS A 259 -49.98 13.32 3.10
C LYS A 259 -51.12 14.36 3.05
N GLU A 260 -51.29 15.14 4.11
CA GLU A 260 -52.32 16.18 4.21
C GLU A 260 -51.93 17.49 3.51
N LEU A 261 -50.65 17.64 3.15
CA LEU A 261 -50.05 18.84 2.56
C LEU A 261 -49.22 18.49 1.31
N PRO A 262 -49.83 17.93 0.25
CA PRO A 262 -49.10 17.53 -0.96
C PRO A 262 -48.37 18.69 -1.64
N GLU A 263 -48.87 19.91 -1.49
CA GLU A 263 -48.24 21.14 -2.02
C GLU A 263 -46.83 21.39 -1.45
N ALA A 264 -46.58 21.01 -0.20
CA ALA A 264 -45.26 21.16 0.43
C ALA A 264 -44.22 20.27 -0.26
N ILE A 265 -44.64 19.09 -0.74
CA ILE A 265 -43.80 18.16 -1.49
C ILE A 265 -43.58 18.67 -2.92
N THR A 266 -44.63 19.09 -3.63
CA THR A 266 -44.49 19.56 -5.02
C THR A 266 -43.65 20.84 -5.12
N ASN A 267 -43.71 21.70 -4.10
CA ASN A 267 -42.88 22.90 -4.04
C ASN A 267 -41.38 22.60 -3.95
N THR A 268 -40.97 21.42 -3.44
CA THR A 268 -39.55 21.02 -3.47
C THR A 268 -39.00 20.92 -4.89
N ILE A 269 -39.81 20.35 -5.79
CA ILE A 269 -39.47 20.22 -7.22
C ILE A 269 -39.53 21.58 -7.91
N ALA A 270 -40.52 22.42 -7.57
CA ALA A 270 -40.62 23.77 -8.14
C ALA A 270 -39.37 24.61 -7.81
N ILE A 271 -38.93 24.61 -6.55
CA ILE A 271 -37.68 25.28 -6.14
C ILE A 271 -36.48 24.68 -6.86
N ALA A 272 -36.37 23.35 -6.93
CA ALA A 272 -35.29 22.69 -7.65
C ALA A 272 -35.25 23.06 -9.15
N GLN A 273 -36.41 23.30 -9.78
CA GLN A 273 -36.50 23.78 -11.16
C GLN A 273 -36.08 25.25 -11.30
N MET A 274 -36.36 26.09 -10.29
CA MET A 274 -35.96 27.49 -10.27
C MET A 274 -34.45 27.68 -10.11
N CYS A 275 -33.78 26.80 -9.36
CA CYS A 275 -32.33 26.88 -9.12
C CYS A 275 -31.51 26.38 -10.33
N ASN A 276 -30.96 27.28 -11.15
CA ASN A 276 -30.21 26.98 -12.36
C ASN A 276 -28.83 27.67 -12.32
N LEU A 277 -27.98 27.22 -11.41
CA LEU A 277 -26.59 27.68 -11.31
C LEU A 277 -25.70 26.92 -12.31
N GLU A 278 -25.03 27.66 -13.20
CA GLU A 278 -24.00 27.15 -14.09
C GLU A 278 -22.64 27.68 -13.66
N LEU A 279 -21.71 26.79 -13.32
CA LEU A 279 -20.34 27.18 -12.98
C LEU A 279 -19.41 26.88 -14.15
N SER A 280 -18.67 27.90 -14.58
CA SER A 280 -17.65 27.76 -15.62
C SER A 280 -16.25 27.58 -15.01
N PHE A 281 -15.55 26.52 -15.42
CA PHE A 281 -14.21 26.16 -14.91
C PHE A 281 -13.09 26.39 -15.94
N ASN A 282 -13.41 27.06 -17.05
CA ASN A 282 -12.47 27.25 -18.17
C ASN A 282 -11.75 28.60 -18.15
N LYS A 283 -12.13 29.50 -17.24
CA LYS A 283 -11.59 30.85 -17.16
C LYS A 283 -10.48 30.92 -16.12
N LEU A 284 -9.36 31.54 -16.48
CA LEU A 284 -8.25 31.79 -15.57
C LEU A 284 -8.34 33.22 -15.05
N HIS A 285 -8.11 33.37 -13.74
CA HIS A 285 -8.18 34.60 -12.99
C HIS A 285 -6.79 34.96 -12.49
N LEU A 286 -5.92 35.36 -13.43
CA LEU A 286 -4.53 35.69 -13.15
C LEU A 286 -4.41 37.17 -12.74
N PRO A 287 -3.69 37.48 -11.65
CA PRO A 287 -3.45 38.86 -11.25
C PRO A 287 -2.79 39.67 -12.37
N ASN A 288 -3.14 40.95 -12.47
CA ASN A 288 -2.54 41.81 -13.47
C ASN A 288 -1.19 42.36 -12.98
N TYR A 289 -0.09 41.97 -13.62
CA TYR A 289 1.22 42.58 -13.35
C TYR A 289 1.35 43.93 -14.08
N GLN A 290 1.62 45.00 -13.34
CA GLN A 290 1.87 46.32 -13.90
C GLN A 290 3.34 46.44 -14.34
N VAL A 291 3.54 46.59 -15.65
CA VAL A 291 4.87 46.80 -16.25
C VAL A 291 5.20 48.30 -16.35
N PRO A 292 6.49 48.69 -16.49
CA PRO A 292 6.88 50.08 -16.71
C PRO A 292 6.13 50.72 -17.88
N ILE A 293 5.85 52.03 -17.78
CA ILE A 293 5.08 52.79 -18.77
C ILE A 293 5.73 52.66 -20.16
N GLY A 294 4.92 52.30 -21.16
CA GLY A 294 5.34 52.19 -22.56
C GLY A 294 5.85 50.82 -23.00
N GLN A 295 5.77 49.79 -22.14
CA GLN A 295 6.13 48.41 -22.49
C GLN A 295 4.93 47.47 -22.40
N THR A 296 4.90 46.44 -23.24
CA THR A 296 4.00 45.28 -23.09
C THR A 296 4.59 44.27 -22.10
N LYS A 297 3.75 43.36 -21.58
CA LYS A 297 4.20 42.30 -20.66
C LYS A 297 5.20 41.35 -21.33
N GLU A 298 4.97 41.06 -22.60
CA GLU A 298 5.81 40.19 -23.42
C GLU A 298 7.19 40.82 -23.65
N GLU A 299 7.23 42.12 -23.98
CA GLU A 299 8.49 42.85 -24.14
C GLU A 299 9.27 42.94 -22.83
N PHE A 300 8.58 43.19 -21.71
CA PHE A 300 9.22 43.25 -20.40
C PHE A 300 9.78 41.88 -19.98
N LEU A 301 9.02 40.80 -20.16
CA LEU A 301 9.50 39.44 -19.90
C LEU A 301 10.73 39.11 -20.76
N ARG A 302 10.69 39.45 -22.06
CA ARG A 302 11.83 39.24 -22.97
C ARG A 302 13.07 40.00 -22.50
N LYS A 303 12.92 41.27 -22.12
CA LYS A 303 14.00 42.10 -21.59
C LYS A 303 14.66 41.45 -20.37
N LEU A 304 13.86 40.95 -19.41
CA LEU A 304 14.37 40.27 -18.22
C LEU A 304 15.14 38.99 -18.58
N CYS A 305 14.65 38.20 -19.55
CA CYS A 305 15.37 37.03 -20.05
C CYS A 305 16.70 37.39 -20.72
N ASP A 306 16.74 38.46 -21.52
CA ASP A 306 17.96 38.94 -22.18
C ASP A 306 19.00 39.45 -21.16
N GLU A 307 18.56 40.07 -20.06
CA GLU A 307 19.42 40.44 -18.93
C GLU A 307 19.95 39.20 -18.21
N GLY A 308 19.06 38.24 -17.90
CA GLY A 308 19.42 36.96 -17.29
C GLY A 308 20.42 36.15 -18.11
N LEU A 309 20.31 36.18 -19.45
CA LEU A 309 21.23 35.51 -20.37
C LEU A 309 22.67 36.02 -20.19
N LYS A 310 22.85 37.34 -20.10
CA LYS A 310 24.15 37.97 -19.90
C LYS A 310 24.78 37.59 -18.56
N VAL A 311 23.96 37.42 -17.53
CA VAL A 311 24.42 37.08 -16.18
C VAL A 311 24.77 35.60 -16.04
N ARG A 312 23.92 34.70 -16.55
CA ARG A 312 24.04 33.25 -16.36
C ARG A 312 24.95 32.57 -17.39
N PHE A 313 25.11 33.12 -18.59
CA PHE A 313 25.91 32.56 -19.69
C PHE A 313 27.06 33.49 -20.09
N LYS A 314 27.97 33.77 -19.15
CA LYS A 314 29.13 34.68 -19.36
C LYS A 314 30.12 34.17 -20.41
N GLU A 315 30.18 32.85 -20.62
CA GLU A 315 31.15 32.18 -21.50
C GLU A 315 30.71 32.12 -22.97
N GLY A 316 29.47 32.55 -23.29
CA GLY A 316 28.94 32.60 -24.65
C GLY A 316 27.50 32.09 -24.74
N ILE A 317 26.74 32.64 -25.69
CA ILE A 317 25.37 32.22 -26.01
C ILE A 317 25.43 31.43 -27.32
N ASP A 318 25.16 30.12 -27.26
CA ASP A 318 25.09 29.29 -28.46
C ASP A 318 23.71 29.35 -29.14
N SER A 319 23.62 28.75 -30.33
CA SER A 319 22.37 28.71 -31.09
C SER A 319 21.28 27.83 -30.46
N GLU A 320 21.64 26.90 -29.57
CA GLU A 320 20.70 25.98 -28.92
C GLU A 320 19.96 26.69 -27.78
N ILE A 321 20.67 27.49 -26.98
CA ILE A 321 20.13 28.35 -25.92
C ILE A 321 19.13 29.35 -26.51
N GLN A 322 19.49 30.03 -27.62
CA GLN A 322 18.57 30.98 -28.26
C GLN A 322 17.31 30.31 -28.79
N LYS A 323 17.45 29.16 -29.48
CA LYS A 323 16.30 28.40 -29.97
C LYS A 323 15.39 27.94 -28.85
N ARG A 324 15.96 27.45 -27.74
CA ARG A 324 15.20 27.04 -26.56
C ARG A 324 14.45 28.22 -25.94
N LEU A 325 15.10 29.37 -25.79
CA LEU A 325 14.47 30.57 -25.24
C LEU A 325 13.29 31.05 -26.09
N GLU A 326 13.47 31.13 -27.41
CA GLU A 326 12.41 31.60 -28.31
C GLU A 326 11.20 30.64 -28.29
N HIS A 327 11.44 29.33 -28.34
CA HIS A 327 10.40 28.31 -28.22
C HIS A 327 9.63 28.41 -26.90
N GLU A 328 10.32 28.58 -25.76
CA GLU A 328 9.65 28.74 -24.47
C GLU A 328 8.82 30.03 -24.41
N LEU A 329 9.35 31.16 -24.87
CA LEU A 329 8.65 32.44 -24.87
C LEU A 329 7.41 32.42 -25.78
N GLU A 330 7.51 31.80 -26.96
CA GLU A 330 6.37 31.63 -27.88
C GLU A 330 5.26 30.81 -27.23
N ILE A 331 5.61 29.69 -26.57
CA ILE A 331 4.61 28.85 -25.88
C ILE A 331 3.99 29.62 -24.71
N ILE A 332 4.79 30.28 -23.87
CA ILE A 332 4.31 31.06 -22.71
C ILE A 332 3.31 32.13 -23.17
N LYS A 333 3.61 32.83 -24.26
CA LYS A 333 2.72 33.81 -24.88
C LYS A 333 1.44 33.15 -25.41
N LYS A 334 1.55 32.03 -26.14
CA LYS A 334 0.41 31.33 -26.74
C LYS A 334 -0.58 30.81 -25.68
N VAL A 335 -0.09 30.35 -24.53
CA VAL A 335 -0.96 29.86 -23.44
C VAL A 335 -1.44 30.97 -22.50
N GLY A 336 -0.90 32.18 -22.60
CA GLY A 336 -1.32 33.34 -21.80
C GLY A 336 -0.70 33.41 -20.39
N PHE A 337 0.46 32.78 -20.15
CA PHE A 337 1.11 32.75 -18.83
C PHE A 337 2.19 33.82 -18.62
N THR A 338 2.30 34.82 -19.50
CA THR A 338 3.26 35.94 -19.34
C THR A 338 3.13 36.62 -17.98
N SER A 339 1.89 36.93 -17.54
CA SER A 339 1.66 37.58 -16.25
C SER A 339 2.08 36.69 -15.08
N TYR A 340 1.88 35.38 -15.19
CA TYR A 340 2.24 34.42 -14.14
C TYR A 340 3.75 34.40 -13.89
N PHE A 341 4.56 34.30 -14.96
CA PHE A 341 6.02 34.35 -14.84
C PHE A 341 6.52 35.66 -14.24
N LEU A 342 5.91 36.80 -14.60
CA LEU A 342 6.27 38.10 -14.04
C LEU A 342 5.93 38.21 -12.56
N ILE A 343 4.77 37.70 -12.14
CA ILE A 343 4.38 37.67 -10.71
C ILE A 343 5.39 36.82 -9.92
N VAL A 344 5.72 35.63 -10.42
CA VAL A 344 6.64 34.71 -9.75
C VAL A 344 8.06 35.28 -9.68
N TRP A 345 8.56 35.81 -10.79
CA TRP A 345 9.84 36.52 -10.82
C TRP A 345 9.89 37.65 -9.79
N ASP A 346 8.83 38.44 -9.68
CA ASP A 346 8.81 39.67 -8.88
C ASP A 346 9.02 39.43 -7.39
N PHE A 347 8.27 38.51 -6.78
CA PHE A 347 8.42 38.26 -5.34
C PHE A 347 9.69 37.44 -5.02
N ILE A 348 10.19 36.63 -5.96
CA ILE A 348 11.51 35.98 -5.81
C ILE A 348 12.63 37.03 -5.90
N HIS A 349 12.53 37.95 -6.84
CA HIS A 349 13.48 39.05 -7.00
C HIS A 349 13.47 39.95 -5.75
N TYR A 350 12.29 40.27 -5.21
CA TYR A 350 12.16 40.94 -3.92
C TYR A 350 12.85 40.18 -2.79
N ALA A 351 12.59 38.87 -2.66
CA ALA A 351 13.20 38.05 -1.62
C ALA A 351 14.73 38.08 -1.71
N ARG A 352 15.31 37.86 -2.90
CA ARG A 352 16.76 37.89 -3.11
C ARG A 352 17.37 39.27 -2.82
N THR A 353 16.76 40.35 -3.31
CA THR A 353 17.24 41.72 -3.06
C THR A 353 17.15 42.14 -1.59
N LYS A 354 16.27 41.52 -0.80
CA LYS A 354 16.18 41.68 0.66
C LYS A 354 17.00 40.67 1.46
N GLY A 355 17.84 39.88 0.79
CA GLY A 355 18.67 38.86 1.41
C GLY A 355 17.86 37.76 2.10
N ILE A 356 16.65 37.46 1.62
CA ILE A 356 15.83 36.33 2.07
C ILE A 356 16.26 35.12 1.22
N PRO A 357 16.78 34.04 1.83
CA PRO A 357 17.17 32.85 1.10
C PRO A 357 15.97 32.20 0.38
N VAL A 358 16.16 31.91 -0.91
CA VAL A 358 15.22 31.20 -1.78
C VAL A 358 15.88 29.90 -2.22
N GLY A 359 15.13 28.81 -2.26
CA GLY A 359 15.63 27.53 -2.74
C GLY A 359 15.88 27.52 -4.24
N PRO A 360 16.65 26.54 -4.75
CA PRO A 360 17.05 26.47 -6.16
C PRO A 360 15.92 26.12 -7.14
N GLY A 361 14.69 25.92 -6.64
CA GLY A 361 13.50 25.54 -7.39
C GLY A 361 13.07 24.10 -7.17
N ARG A 362 11.76 23.84 -7.21
CA ARG A 362 11.14 22.52 -7.01
C ARG A 362 10.26 22.14 -8.21
N GLY A 363 9.99 20.84 -8.34
CA GLY A 363 9.00 20.34 -9.29
C GLY A 363 9.46 20.44 -10.74
N SER A 364 8.51 20.64 -11.65
CA SER A 364 8.80 20.74 -13.08
C SER A 364 9.31 22.13 -13.50
N ALA A 365 9.17 23.16 -12.67
CA ALA A 365 9.63 24.53 -12.97
C ALA A 365 11.12 24.60 -13.34
N ALA A 366 11.94 23.72 -12.75
CA ALA A 366 13.37 23.59 -13.07
C ALA A 366 13.66 23.18 -14.53
N GLY A 367 12.66 22.69 -15.28
CA GLY A 367 12.78 22.36 -16.70
C GLY A 367 12.67 23.55 -17.66
N SER A 368 12.34 24.75 -17.17
CA SER A 368 12.22 25.95 -17.99
C SER A 368 13.49 26.79 -17.97
N LEU A 369 14.02 27.07 -19.17
CA LEU A 369 15.12 28.02 -19.36
C LEU A 369 14.68 29.43 -18.96
N VAL A 370 13.45 29.84 -19.28
CA VAL A 370 12.89 31.13 -18.85
C VAL A 370 12.91 31.26 -17.32
N SER A 371 12.51 30.21 -16.59
CA SER A 371 12.56 30.21 -15.11
C SER A 371 13.98 30.37 -14.56
N TYR A 372 14.96 29.73 -15.20
CA TYR A 372 16.38 29.83 -14.82
C TYR A 372 16.94 31.25 -15.07
N LEU A 373 16.62 31.85 -16.22
CA LEU A 373 17.08 33.20 -16.58
C LEU A 373 16.49 34.28 -15.67
N LEU A 374 15.23 34.11 -15.26
CA LEU A 374 14.57 35.00 -14.31
C LEU A 374 15.06 34.80 -12.86
N GLY A 375 15.85 33.75 -12.58
CA GLY A 375 16.26 33.41 -11.21
C GLY A 375 15.14 32.83 -10.35
N ILE A 376 14.06 32.37 -10.99
CA ILE A 376 13.00 31.58 -10.36
C ILE A 376 13.56 30.21 -9.94
N THR A 377 14.45 29.66 -10.77
CA THR A 377 15.22 28.44 -10.48
C THR A 377 16.72 28.74 -10.64
N ASP A 378 17.56 28.00 -9.92
CA ASP A 378 19.02 28.11 -10.00
C ASP A 378 19.68 26.91 -10.70
N ILE A 379 18.87 25.97 -11.19
CA ILE A 379 19.35 24.78 -11.90
C ILE A 379 19.29 25.05 -13.40
N ASN A 380 20.43 24.95 -14.09
CA ASN A 380 20.50 25.06 -15.54
C ASN A 380 19.82 23.84 -16.21
N PRO A 381 18.66 24.00 -16.88
CA PRO A 381 17.92 22.88 -17.46
C PRO A 381 18.64 22.18 -18.60
N LEU A 382 19.46 22.91 -19.36
CA LEU A 382 20.18 22.35 -20.52
C LEU A 382 21.30 21.42 -20.06
N LYS A 383 22.01 21.78 -18.98
CA LYS A 383 23.08 20.95 -18.40
C LYS A 383 22.59 19.58 -17.95
N TYR A 384 21.40 19.53 -17.35
CA TYR A 384 20.84 18.30 -16.77
C TYR A 384 19.76 17.63 -17.65
N GLY A 385 19.56 18.11 -18.88
CA GLY A 385 18.60 17.54 -19.82
C GLY A 385 17.14 17.64 -19.36
N LEU A 386 16.79 18.68 -18.61
CA LEU A 386 15.43 18.92 -18.11
C LEU A 386 14.54 19.49 -19.23
N LEU A 387 13.31 18.98 -19.30
CA LEU A 387 12.38 19.24 -20.40
C LEU A 387 11.36 20.32 -20.05
N PHE A 388 11.18 21.29 -20.94
CA PHE A 388 10.19 22.36 -20.78
C PHE A 388 8.77 21.83 -20.92
N GLU A 389 8.51 20.89 -21.83
CA GLU A 389 7.17 20.36 -22.10
C GLU A 389 6.61 19.54 -20.93
N ARG A 390 7.48 19.12 -20.00
CA ARG A 390 7.05 18.52 -18.73
C ARG A 390 6.53 19.57 -17.74
N PHE A 391 7.05 20.80 -17.81
CA PHE A 391 6.56 21.93 -17.06
C PHE A 391 5.29 22.51 -17.68
N LEU A 392 5.37 22.84 -18.97
CA LEU A 392 4.30 23.51 -19.71
C LEU A 392 4.06 22.79 -21.04
N ASN A 393 2.93 22.09 -21.13
CA ASN A 393 2.58 21.34 -22.33
C ASN A 393 1.62 22.15 -23.23
N PRO A 394 2.01 22.52 -24.46
CA PRO A 394 1.17 23.33 -25.35
C PRO A 394 -0.11 22.61 -25.82
N GLU A 395 -0.15 21.27 -25.81
CA GLU A 395 -1.34 20.48 -26.16
C GLU A 395 -2.35 20.40 -25.01
N ARG A 396 -1.99 20.88 -23.81
CA ARG A 396 -2.87 20.93 -22.64
C ARG A 396 -2.65 22.20 -21.84
N VAL A 397 -3.54 23.17 -22.00
CA VAL A 397 -3.56 24.38 -21.16
C VAL A 397 -4.02 24.01 -19.75
N SER A 398 -3.06 23.78 -18.86
CA SER A 398 -3.27 23.68 -17.40
C SER A 398 -2.34 24.65 -16.70
N MET A 399 -2.77 25.22 -15.58
CA MET A 399 -1.94 26.16 -14.82
C MET A 399 -0.67 25.44 -14.31
N PRO A 400 0.53 25.96 -14.62
CA PRO A 400 1.78 25.38 -14.13
C PRO A 400 1.98 25.71 -12.65
N ASP A 401 2.25 24.70 -11.83
CA ASP A 401 2.55 24.88 -10.40
C ASP A 401 4.05 25.18 -10.22
N ILE A 402 4.40 26.35 -9.67
CA ILE A 402 5.77 26.70 -9.29
C ILE A 402 5.82 26.77 -7.76
N ASP A 403 6.22 25.65 -7.15
CA ASP A 403 6.48 25.57 -5.71
C ASP A 403 7.82 26.24 -5.38
N ILE A 404 7.84 27.14 -4.40
CA ILE A 404 9.03 27.92 -4.06
C ILE A 404 9.34 27.77 -2.58
N ASP A 405 10.58 27.36 -2.31
CA ASP A 405 11.11 27.25 -0.96
C ASP A 405 11.70 28.58 -0.52
N PHE A 406 11.24 29.10 0.61
CA PHE A 406 11.82 30.23 1.32
C PHE A 406 12.41 29.77 2.65
N CYS A 407 13.32 30.55 3.22
CA CYS A 407 13.73 30.32 4.60
C CYS A 407 12.52 30.41 5.54
N TYR A 408 12.44 29.49 6.49
CA TYR A 408 11.30 29.37 7.40
C TYR A 408 11.06 30.67 8.21
N GLU A 409 12.12 31.36 8.62
CA GLU A 409 12.04 32.52 9.53
C GLU A 409 11.54 33.80 8.87
N ARG A 410 11.86 34.03 7.59
CA ARG A 410 11.55 35.29 6.88
C ARG A 410 10.56 35.13 5.74
N ARG A 411 9.92 33.96 5.62
CA ARG A 411 8.89 33.69 4.60
C ARG A 411 7.72 34.68 4.67
N GLN A 412 7.29 35.06 5.88
CA GLN A 412 6.15 35.96 6.07
C GLN A 412 6.39 37.33 5.40
N GLU A 413 7.63 37.83 5.40
CA GLU A 413 7.99 39.10 4.73
C GLU A 413 7.66 39.09 3.23
N VAL A 414 7.76 37.92 2.57
CA VAL A 414 7.44 37.76 1.15
C VAL A 414 5.92 37.73 0.95
N ILE A 415 5.19 37.03 1.82
CA ILE A 415 3.71 36.99 1.79
C ILE A 415 3.13 38.39 2.02
N ASP A 416 3.71 39.16 2.96
CA ASP A 416 3.30 40.53 3.26
C ASP A 416 3.58 41.46 2.07
N TYR A 417 4.72 41.29 1.39
CA TYR A 417 5.05 42.01 0.16
C TYR A 417 4.01 41.75 -0.95
N VAL A 418 3.67 40.49 -1.20
CA VAL A 418 2.67 40.09 -2.19
C VAL A 418 1.30 40.68 -1.82
N SER A 419 0.90 40.58 -0.56
CA SER A 419 -0.37 41.12 -0.05
C SER A 419 -0.45 42.65 -0.21
N LYS A 420 0.66 43.37 0.05
CA LYS A 420 0.73 44.82 -0.15
C LYS A 420 0.70 45.22 -1.62
N LYS A 421 1.33 44.45 -2.50
CA LYS A 421 1.45 44.76 -3.93
C LYS A 421 0.16 44.50 -4.70
N TYR A 422 -0.50 43.36 -4.45
CA TYR A 422 -1.71 42.94 -5.18
C TYR A 422 -3.01 43.33 -4.46
N GLY A 423 -2.92 43.81 -3.22
CA GLY A 423 -4.06 44.24 -2.40
C GLY A 423 -4.46 43.19 -1.37
N GLN A 424 -4.69 43.63 -0.13
CA GLN A 424 -5.01 42.74 1.00
C GLN A 424 -6.30 41.94 0.80
N SER A 425 -7.25 42.49 0.03
CA SER A 425 -8.52 41.84 -0.32
C SER A 425 -8.41 40.79 -1.44
N ASN A 426 -7.27 40.77 -2.13
CA ASN A 426 -7.04 39.92 -3.31
C ASN A 426 -6.11 38.73 -2.99
N VAL A 427 -5.58 38.69 -1.76
CA VAL A 427 -4.63 37.68 -1.28
C VAL A 427 -5.14 37.04 0.00
N ALA A 428 -5.17 35.71 0.06
CA ALA A 428 -5.54 34.97 1.26
C ALA A 428 -4.75 33.65 1.36
N GLN A 429 -4.66 33.09 2.56
CA GLN A 429 -4.11 31.75 2.72
C GLN A 429 -5.14 30.70 2.33
N ILE A 430 -4.70 29.52 1.88
CA ILE A 430 -5.60 28.46 1.42
C ILE A 430 -6.07 27.63 2.62
N ILE A 431 -7.34 27.26 2.67
CA ILE A 431 -7.88 26.33 3.68
C ILE A 431 -7.51 24.88 3.38
N THR A 432 -7.35 24.12 4.45
CA THR A 432 -7.15 22.67 4.45
C THR A 432 -8.16 22.03 5.37
N PHE A 433 -8.58 20.84 4.98
CA PHE A 433 -9.58 20.08 5.70
C PHE A 433 -8.94 18.81 6.23
N GLY A 434 -8.85 18.69 7.56
CA GLY A 434 -8.36 17.47 8.18
C GLY A 434 -9.42 16.37 8.10
N THR A 435 -9.11 15.23 7.49
CA THR A 435 -10.04 14.09 7.37
C THR A 435 -9.80 13.03 8.44
N MET A 436 -10.87 12.36 8.87
CA MET A 436 -10.80 11.25 9.83
C MET A 436 -10.34 9.97 9.14
N LEU A 437 -9.02 9.75 9.06
CA LEU A 437 -8.43 8.51 8.55
C LEU A 437 -8.71 7.32 9.49
N ALA A 438 -8.67 6.08 8.97
CA ALA A 438 -8.98 4.83 9.69
C ALA A 438 -8.53 4.79 11.15
N ARG A 439 -7.22 5.02 11.39
CA ARG A 439 -6.64 5.00 12.75
C ARG A 439 -7.14 6.13 13.64
N ALA A 440 -7.35 7.32 13.09
CA ALA A 440 -7.86 8.47 13.83
C ALA A 440 -9.34 8.26 14.19
N ALA A 441 -10.14 7.76 13.26
CA ALA A 441 -11.55 7.43 13.48
C ALA A 441 -11.73 6.41 14.61
N ILE A 442 -10.95 5.31 14.60
CA ILE A 442 -10.93 4.30 15.68
C ILE A 442 -10.60 4.95 17.03
N ARG A 443 -9.59 5.83 17.07
CA ARG A 443 -9.18 6.51 18.30
C ARG A 443 -10.22 7.46 18.85
N ASP A 444 -10.79 8.30 18.00
CA ASP A 444 -11.78 9.30 18.42
C ASP A 444 -13.08 8.65 18.89
N VAL A 445 -13.55 7.60 18.19
CA VAL A 445 -14.73 6.81 18.59
C VAL A 445 -14.48 6.08 19.91
N GLY A 446 -13.33 5.39 20.04
CA GLY A 446 -13.01 4.67 21.27
C GLY A 446 -12.96 5.58 22.50
N ARG A 447 -12.42 6.80 22.36
CA ARG A 447 -12.43 7.83 23.41
C ARG A 447 -13.85 8.16 23.86
N VAL A 448 -14.75 8.40 22.91
CA VAL A 448 -16.14 8.82 23.18
C VAL A 448 -17.00 7.69 23.76
N MET A 449 -16.72 6.45 23.37
CA MET A 449 -17.36 5.26 23.95
C MET A 449 -16.84 4.90 25.35
N GLY A 450 -15.83 5.61 25.86
CA GLY A 450 -15.23 5.35 27.17
C GLY A 450 -14.31 4.13 27.21
N VAL A 451 -13.84 3.65 26.04
CA VAL A 451 -12.84 2.57 25.96
C VAL A 451 -11.48 3.12 26.37
N SER A 452 -10.68 2.32 27.07
CA SER A 452 -9.37 2.77 27.56
C SER A 452 -8.44 3.14 26.40
N TYR A 453 -7.67 4.22 26.54
CA TYR A 453 -6.74 4.67 25.50
C TYR A 453 -5.75 3.56 25.06
N ALA A 454 -5.27 2.76 26.02
CA ALA A 454 -4.32 1.68 25.75
C ALA A 454 -4.92 0.59 24.83
N GLU A 455 -6.19 0.24 25.05
CA GLU A 455 -6.92 -0.73 24.26
C GLU A 455 -7.25 -0.19 22.86
N VAL A 456 -7.73 1.04 22.78
CA VAL A 456 -8.03 1.71 21.51
C VAL A 456 -6.77 1.90 20.66
N ASP A 457 -5.64 2.28 21.27
CA ASP A 457 -4.37 2.43 20.55
C ASP A 457 -3.81 1.08 20.09
N LYS A 458 -4.03 -0.01 20.86
CA LYS A 458 -3.72 -1.37 20.41
C LYS A 458 -4.52 -1.71 19.14
N ILE A 459 -5.84 -1.47 19.15
CA ILE A 459 -6.71 -1.73 17.99
C ILE A 459 -6.30 -0.84 16.80
N ALA A 460 -6.06 0.45 17.01
CA ALA A 460 -5.65 1.37 15.95
C ALA A 460 -4.29 1.01 15.32
N LYS A 461 -3.37 0.40 16.08
CA LYS A 461 -2.07 -0.09 15.58
C LYS A 461 -2.19 -1.35 14.72
N LEU A 462 -3.27 -2.12 14.85
CA LEU A 462 -3.55 -3.27 13.97
C LEU A 462 -3.89 -2.85 12.54
N VAL A 463 -4.42 -1.63 12.34
CA VAL A 463 -4.63 -1.09 10.98
C VAL A 463 -3.27 -0.94 10.27
N PRO A 464 -3.03 -1.58 9.11
CA PRO A 464 -1.76 -1.49 8.39
C PRO A 464 -1.32 -0.05 8.05
N ALA A 465 -0.01 0.16 7.92
CA ALA A 465 0.57 1.48 7.61
C ALA A 465 0.60 1.80 6.10
N GLU A 466 -0.47 1.46 5.39
CA GLU A 466 -0.62 1.73 3.95
C GLU A 466 -1.26 3.11 3.73
N LEU A 467 -0.83 3.82 2.68
CA LEU A 467 -1.41 5.10 2.29
C LEU A 467 -2.88 4.90 1.88
N ASN A 468 -3.79 5.69 2.48
CA ASN A 468 -5.24 5.68 2.22
C ASN A 468 -5.93 4.33 2.48
N ILE A 469 -5.43 3.52 3.41
CA ILE A 469 -6.12 2.31 3.86
C ILE A 469 -7.47 2.66 4.50
N THR A 470 -8.50 1.89 4.17
CA THR A 470 -9.82 1.99 4.81
C THR A 470 -9.95 0.99 5.95
N ILE A 471 -10.86 1.22 6.90
CA ILE A 471 -11.15 0.24 7.96
C ILE A 471 -11.64 -1.08 7.35
N GLU A 472 -12.39 -1.03 6.24
CA GLU A 472 -12.86 -2.23 5.54
C GLU A 472 -11.69 -3.03 4.94
N ASP A 473 -10.71 -2.36 4.34
CA ASP A 473 -9.50 -3.01 3.84
C ASP A 473 -8.65 -3.56 4.99
N ALA A 474 -8.55 -2.83 6.10
CA ALA A 474 -7.84 -3.27 7.29
C ALA A 474 -8.44 -4.56 7.87
N LEU A 475 -9.76 -4.67 7.96
CA LEU A 475 -10.44 -5.90 8.38
C LEU A 475 -10.19 -7.08 7.44
N LYS A 476 -10.00 -6.84 6.14
CA LYS A 476 -9.69 -7.90 5.15
C LYS A 476 -8.21 -8.32 5.18
N GLN A 477 -7.32 -7.43 5.60
CA GLN A 477 -5.88 -7.64 5.59
C GLN A 477 -5.32 -8.13 6.94
N GLU A 478 -5.94 -7.76 8.06
CA GLU A 478 -5.47 -8.05 9.42
C GLU A 478 -6.43 -8.98 10.19
N PRO A 479 -6.09 -10.28 10.34
CA PRO A 479 -6.92 -11.28 11.02
C PRO A 479 -7.19 -10.96 12.47
N GLU A 480 -6.22 -10.37 13.19
CA GLU A 480 -6.39 -10.09 14.61
C GLU A 480 -7.50 -9.04 14.78
N LEU A 481 -7.54 -8.04 13.90
CA LEU A 481 -8.60 -7.03 13.88
C LEU A 481 -9.96 -7.64 13.52
N ASP A 482 -10.03 -8.52 12.51
CA ASP A 482 -11.27 -9.22 12.12
C ASP A 482 -11.78 -10.18 13.22
N SER A 483 -10.87 -10.90 13.87
CA SER A 483 -11.21 -11.78 14.99
C SER A 483 -11.78 -10.98 16.15
N LEU A 484 -11.13 -9.89 16.56
CA LEU A 484 -11.61 -9.01 17.63
C LEU A 484 -12.97 -8.41 17.28
N TYR A 485 -13.13 -7.95 16.04
CA TYR A 485 -14.39 -7.42 15.52
C TYR A 485 -15.54 -8.43 15.57
N LYS A 486 -15.28 -9.74 15.39
CA LYS A 486 -16.29 -10.80 15.46
C LYS A 486 -16.53 -11.36 16.86
N SER A 487 -15.53 -11.31 17.74
CA SER A 487 -15.60 -11.94 19.06
C SER A 487 -16.06 -11.01 20.17
N ASP A 488 -15.77 -9.72 20.06
CA ASP A 488 -16.03 -8.73 21.12
C ASP A 488 -17.09 -7.71 20.67
N PRO A 489 -18.30 -7.74 21.26
CA PRO A 489 -19.37 -6.80 20.91
C PRO A 489 -19.02 -5.32 21.08
N GLN A 490 -18.18 -4.97 22.05
CA GLN A 490 -17.75 -3.59 22.28
C GLN A 490 -16.83 -3.12 21.14
N ILE A 491 -15.94 -4.00 20.68
CA ILE A 491 -15.07 -3.72 19.53
C ILE A 491 -15.89 -3.70 18.23
N THR A 492 -16.88 -4.59 18.06
CA THR A 492 -17.80 -4.55 16.92
C THR A 492 -18.46 -3.17 16.79
N GLN A 493 -19.06 -2.68 17.88
CA GLN A 493 -19.73 -1.39 17.92
C GLN A 493 -18.76 -0.22 17.65
N LEU A 494 -17.55 -0.29 18.21
CA LEU A 494 -16.50 0.71 18.00
C LEU A 494 -16.07 0.77 16.54
N ILE A 495 -15.82 -0.37 15.91
CA ILE A 495 -15.38 -0.46 14.52
C ILE A 495 -16.51 -0.05 13.57
N ASP A 496 -17.74 -0.51 13.78
CA ASP A 496 -18.88 -0.11 12.94
C ASP A 496 -19.16 1.38 13.00
N THR A 497 -19.09 1.97 14.20
CA THR A 497 -19.20 3.42 14.36
C THR A 497 -18.05 4.15 13.67
N ALA A 498 -16.81 3.68 13.84
CA ALA A 498 -15.64 4.25 13.16
C ALA A 498 -15.73 4.15 11.63
N ARG A 499 -16.31 3.08 11.07
CA ARG A 499 -16.52 2.90 9.62
C ARG A 499 -17.49 3.92 9.04
N HIS A 500 -18.51 4.34 9.80
CA HIS A 500 -19.43 5.39 9.37
C HIS A 500 -18.78 6.78 9.39
N LEU A 501 -17.88 7.03 10.34
CA LEU A 501 -17.20 8.32 10.50
C LEU A 501 -15.89 8.45 9.70
N GLU A 502 -15.31 7.33 9.27
CA GLU A 502 -14.11 7.29 8.43
C GLU A 502 -14.32 8.10 7.15
N GLY A 503 -13.42 9.05 6.89
CA GLY A 503 -13.43 9.91 5.71
C GLY A 503 -14.24 11.20 5.88
N LEU A 504 -14.91 11.42 7.02
CA LEU A 504 -15.54 12.71 7.32
C LEU A 504 -14.49 13.81 7.53
N THR A 505 -14.90 15.04 7.25
CA THR A 505 -14.08 16.22 7.51
C THR A 505 -14.21 16.63 8.98
N ARG A 506 -13.07 16.76 9.67
CA ARG A 506 -13.01 17.02 11.11
C ARG A 506 -12.92 18.51 11.46
N HIS A 507 -12.00 19.22 10.82
CA HIS A 507 -11.77 20.64 11.11
C HIS A 507 -11.17 21.35 9.91
N ALA A 508 -11.38 22.66 9.87
CA ALA A 508 -10.71 23.58 8.96
C ALA A 508 -9.40 24.06 9.60
N SER A 509 -8.31 23.96 8.84
CA SER A 509 -6.96 24.42 9.19
C SER A 509 -6.39 25.27 8.06
N ILE A 510 -5.36 26.06 8.31
CA ILE A 510 -4.70 26.83 7.25
C ILE A 510 -3.63 25.97 6.56
N HIS A 511 -3.54 26.03 5.23
CA HIS A 511 -2.48 25.38 4.47
C HIS A 511 -1.14 25.96 4.90
N ALA A 512 -0.20 25.09 5.25
CA ALA A 512 1.08 25.52 5.79
C ALA A 512 1.86 26.48 4.86
N ALA A 513 1.62 26.43 3.55
CA ALA A 513 2.37 27.16 2.52
C ALA A 513 1.50 27.90 1.48
N GLY A 514 0.21 27.61 1.40
CA GLY A 514 -0.58 27.90 0.20
C GLY A 514 -1.20 29.27 0.29
N VAL A 515 -0.96 30.10 -0.73
CA VAL A 515 -1.51 31.44 -0.86
C VAL A 515 -2.22 31.54 -2.21
N VAL A 516 -3.42 32.14 -2.20
CA VAL A 516 -4.15 32.47 -3.43
C VAL A 516 -3.98 33.96 -3.74
N ILE A 517 -3.82 34.29 -5.02
CA ILE A 517 -3.72 35.67 -5.50
C ILE A 517 -4.70 35.82 -6.67
N ALA A 518 -5.63 36.75 -6.57
CA ALA A 518 -6.63 37.03 -7.62
C ALA A 518 -6.40 38.39 -8.30
N ASP A 519 -7.05 38.60 -9.44
CA ASP A 519 -7.10 39.89 -10.14
C ASP A 519 -8.08 40.89 -9.52
N GLN A 520 -9.02 40.41 -8.70
CA GLN A 520 -10.06 41.18 -8.01
C GLN A 520 -10.23 40.67 -6.58
N GLU A 521 -11.16 41.29 -5.84
CA GLU A 521 -11.48 40.89 -4.48
C GLU A 521 -11.92 39.43 -4.40
N LEU A 522 -11.29 38.67 -3.51
CA LEU A 522 -11.50 37.21 -3.40
C LEU A 522 -12.94 36.82 -3.09
N SER A 523 -13.68 37.67 -2.35
CA SER A 523 -15.09 37.45 -2.00
C SER A 523 -16.03 37.36 -3.22
N GLN A 524 -15.55 37.75 -4.40
CA GLN A 524 -16.28 37.60 -5.67
C GLN A 524 -16.16 36.18 -6.25
N TYR A 525 -15.08 35.47 -5.96
CA TYR A 525 -14.78 34.15 -6.51
C TYR A 525 -15.00 33.02 -5.52
N LEU A 526 -14.80 33.28 -4.23
CA LEU A 526 -14.88 32.29 -3.16
C LEU A 526 -15.37 32.90 -1.84
N PRO A 527 -15.99 32.10 -0.96
CA PRO A 527 -16.26 32.50 0.41
C PRO A 527 -14.94 32.64 1.19
N LEU A 528 -14.85 33.62 2.09
CA LEU A 528 -13.71 33.83 2.97
C LEU A 528 -14.02 33.35 4.40
N PHE A 529 -12.96 32.92 5.08
CA PHE A 529 -12.99 32.40 6.45
C PHE A 529 -11.92 33.11 7.28
N LYS A 530 -12.19 33.34 8.57
CA LYS A 530 -11.21 33.88 9.51
C LYS A 530 -10.82 32.79 10.50
N SER A 531 -9.54 32.44 10.53
CA SER A 531 -9.00 31.47 11.50
C SER A 531 -8.73 32.16 12.85
N GLY A 532 -8.47 31.37 13.90
CA GLY A 532 -8.26 31.84 15.27
C GLY A 532 -7.13 32.86 15.47
N ASP A 533 -6.17 32.92 14.54
CA ASP A 533 -5.07 33.92 14.53
C ASP A 533 -5.42 35.21 13.75
N ASP A 534 -6.72 35.48 13.53
CA ASP A 534 -7.23 36.57 12.69
C ASP A 534 -6.77 36.55 11.22
N VAL A 535 -6.18 35.44 10.76
CA VAL A 535 -5.73 35.24 9.38
C VAL A 535 -6.90 34.94 8.46
N VAL A 536 -7.03 35.73 7.39
CA VAL A 536 -8.00 35.51 6.32
C VAL A 536 -7.57 34.33 5.46
N THR A 537 -8.46 33.35 5.36
CA THR A 537 -8.27 32.09 4.66
C THR A 537 -9.40 31.89 3.65
N THR A 538 -9.14 31.16 2.56
CA THR A 538 -10.19 30.76 1.62
C THR A 538 -11.22 29.85 2.29
N GLY A 539 -12.44 29.78 1.79
CA GLY A 539 -13.41 28.76 2.18
C GLY A 539 -13.36 27.52 1.29
N TYR A 540 -12.62 27.58 0.17
CA TYR A 540 -12.43 26.46 -0.75
C TYR A 540 -11.03 25.88 -0.64
N SER A 541 -10.96 24.54 -0.65
CA SER A 541 -9.71 23.79 -0.63
C SER A 541 -8.87 24.04 -1.90
N MET A 542 -7.58 23.72 -1.85
CA MET A 542 -6.65 23.89 -2.97
C MET A 542 -7.18 23.30 -4.30
N GLU A 543 -7.77 22.11 -4.26
CA GLU A 543 -8.32 21.45 -5.45
C GLU A 543 -9.52 22.20 -6.06
N ALA A 544 -10.35 22.80 -5.20
CA ALA A 544 -11.47 23.61 -5.65
C ALA A 544 -10.99 24.95 -6.25
N LEU A 545 -9.96 25.58 -5.66
CA LEU A 545 -9.35 26.81 -6.18
C LEU A 545 -8.77 26.62 -7.59
N GLU A 546 -8.10 25.48 -7.82
CA GLU A 546 -7.54 25.15 -9.14
C GLU A 546 -8.65 24.98 -10.19
N LYS A 547 -9.78 24.36 -9.83
CA LYS A 547 -10.94 24.20 -10.72
C LYS A 547 -11.59 25.54 -11.09
N ILE A 548 -11.71 26.47 -10.15
CA ILE A 548 -12.27 27.82 -10.43
C ILE A 548 -11.26 28.75 -11.12
N GLY A 549 -10.04 28.28 -11.39
CA GLY A 549 -9.05 29.00 -12.20
C GLY A 549 -8.31 30.12 -11.48
N LEU A 550 -8.30 30.14 -10.15
CA LEU A 550 -7.51 31.11 -9.37
C LEU A 550 -6.04 30.70 -9.31
N LEU A 551 -5.16 31.70 -9.25
CA LEU A 551 -3.72 31.47 -9.10
C LEU A 551 -3.39 31.06 -7.66
N LYS A 552 -2.85 29.85 -7.51
CA LYS A 552 -2.25 29.37 -6.26
C LYS A 552 -0.73 29.44 -6.34
N ILE A 553 -0.09 29.79 -5.21
CA ILE A 553 1.36 29.74 -5.05
C ILE A 553 1.66 29.16 -3.67
N ASP A 554 2.48 28.12 -3.62
CA ASP A 554 2.99 27.57 -2.38
C ASP A 554 4.29 28.26 -1.99
N PHE A 555 4.24 29.06 -0.93
CA PHE A 555 5.39 29.61 -0.23
C PHE A 555 5.82 28.61 0.84
N LEU A 556 6.75 27.69 0.54
CA LEU A 556 7.19 26.69 1.52
C LEU A 556 8.23 27.27 2.47
N GLY A 557 8.15 26.93 3.76
CA GLY A 557 9.16 27.30 4.75
C GLY A 557 10.16 26.16 4.96
N LEU A 558 11.32 26.21 4.30
CA LEU A 558 12.34 25.15 4.40
C LEU A 558 13.39 25.49 5.47
N ARG A 559 13.44 24.67 6.53
CA ARG A 559 14.41 24.83 7.64
C ARG A 559 15.85 24.78 7.14
N THR A 560 16.16 23.94 6.15
CA THR A 560 17.49 23.79 5.56
C THR A 560 18.06 25.12 5.06
N LEU A 561 17.25 25.96 4.40
CA LEU A 561 17.70 27.26 3.92
C LEU A 561 18.09 28.19 5.07
N THR A 562 17.36 28.12 6.18
CA THR A 562 17.68 28.91 7.39
C THR A 562 18.99 28.44 8.02
N VAL A 563 19.22 27.13 8.07
CA VAL A 563 20.47 26.56 8.59
C VAL A 563 21.67 26.96 7.73
N ILE A 564 21.54 26.88 6.40
CA ILE A 564 22.60 27.29 5.46
C ILE A 564 22.94 28.77 5.64
N GLN A 565 21.93 29.64 5.66
CA GLN A 565 22.12 31.09 5.83
C GLN A 565 22.86 31.42 7.13
N ARG A 566 22.42 30.85 8.26
CA ARG A 566 23.10 31.03 9.56
C ARG A 566 24.53 30.51 9.55
N THR A 567 24.79 29.42 8.83
CA THR A 567 26.13 28.85 8.70
C THR A 567 27.05 29.83 7.97
N ILE A 568 26.59 30.41 6.85
CA ILE A 568 27.35 31.42 6.08
C ILE A 568 27.63 32.65 6.95
N GLU A 569 26.65 33.15 7.70
CA GLU A 569 26.82 34.29 8.61
C GLU A 569 27.87 34.01 9.70
N ILE A 570 27.88 32.79 10.27
CA ILE A 570 28.86 32.38 11.27
C ILE A 570 30.26 32.30 10.65
N ILE A 571 30.39 31.75 9.45
CA ILE A 571 31.67 31.67 8.72
C ILE A 571 32.21 33.07 8.46
N ALA A 572 31.37 33.99 7.95
CA ALA A 572 31.75 35.38 7.71
C ALA A 572 32.21 36.08 9.00
N ARG A 573 31.47 35.91 10.11
CA ARG A 573 31.84 36.52 11.41
C ARG A 573 33.13 35.95 12.01
N ARG A 574 33.36 34.64 11.88
CA ARG A 574 34.47 33.95 12.55
C ARG A 574 35.76 33.93 11.72
N HIS A 575 35.63 33.81 10.41
CA HIS A 575 36.75 33.60 9.50
C HIS A 575 36.95 34.74 8.50
N SER A 576 36.05 35.74 8.47
CA SER A 576 36.07 36.83 7.48
C SER A 576 36.08 36.32 6.04
N VAL A 577 35.47 35.16 5.81
CA VAL A 577 35.27 34.56 4.49
C VAL A 577 33.82 34.74 4.08
N GLU A 578 33.58 35.42 2.97
CA GLU A 578 32.26 35.46 2.33
C GLU A 578 32.08 34.21 1.48
N VAL A 579 31.01 33.45 1.75
CA VAL A 579 30.67 32.24 1.00
C VAL A 579 29.45 32.54 0.14
N ASP A 580 29.63 32.48 -1.16
CA ASP A 580 28.54 32.54 -2.13
C ASP A 580 27.99 31.13 -2.38
N ILE A 581 26.79 30.87 -1.87
CA ILE A 581 26.14 29.56 -1.95
C ILE A 581 25.78 29.17 -3.39
N ASP A 582 25.49 30.14 -4.25
CA ASP A 582 25.02 29.88 -5.61
C ASP A 582 26.18 29.50 -6.55
N ASN A 583 27.43 29.76 -6.12
CA ASN A 583 28.64 29.55 -6.91
C ASN A 583 29.59 28.48 -6.33
N ILE A 584 29.12 27.61 -5.43
CA ILE A 584 29.94 26.53 -4.88
C ILE A 584 30.27 25.46 -5.94
N PRO A 585 31.51 24.91 -5.98
CA PRO A 585 31.85 23.82 -6.88
C PRO A 585 31.06 22.54 -6.59
N LEU A 586 30.34 22.01 -7.58
CA LEU A 586 29.57 20.76 -7.47
C LEU A 586 30.43 19.49 -7.55
N SER A 587 31.74 19.62 -7.74
CA SER A 587 32.71 18.53 -7.88
C SER A 587 33.71 18.44 -6.72
N ASP A 588 33.38 19.02 -5.56
CA ASP A 588 34.29 19.02 -4.41
C ASP A 588 34.54 17.62 -3.84
N VAL A 589 35.78 17.17 -3.92
CA VAL A 589 36.22 15.82 -3.54
C VAL A 589 35.99 15.55 -2.04
N LYS A 590 36.21 16.55 -1.17
CA LYS A 590 36.06 16.37 0.28
C LYS A 590 34.60 16.15 0.67
N THR A 591 33.69 16.84 0.00
CA THR A 591 32.24 16.67 0.17
C THR A 591 31.82 15.24 -0.19
N PHE A 592 32.25 14.73 -1.34
CA PHE A 592 31.94 13.35 -1.75
C PHE A 592 32.58 12.28 -0.85
N GLN A 593 33.79 12.50 -0.34
CA GLN A 593 34.41 11.62 0.66
C GLN A 593 33.60 11.56 1.96
N LEU A 594 33.10 12.70 2.44
CA LEU A 594 32.22 12.76 3.60
C LEU A 594 30.92 11.98 3.35
N LEU A 595 30.29 12.17 2.19
CA LEU A 595 29.08 11.44 1.79
C LEU A 595 29.33 9.92 1.67
N GLY A 596 30.43 9.50 1.04
CA GLY A 596 30.82 8.10 0.89
C GLY A 596 31.14 7.41 2.22
N SER A 597 31.65 8.16 3.21
CA SER A 597 31.80 7.66 4.59
C SER A 597 30.48 7.58 5.38
N ALA A 598 29.39 8.09 4.80
CA ALA A 598 28.04 8.19 5.36
C ALA A 598 27.96 8.95 6.70
N VAL A 599 28.82 9.94 6.88
CA VAL A 599 28.74 10.92 7.97
C VAL A 599 27.74 12.02 7.57
N THR A 600 26.46 11.64 7.44
CA THR A 600 25.41 12.52 6.90
C THR A 600 24.38 12.98 7.93
N ALA A 601 24.71 12.94 9.21
CA ALA A 601 23.86 13.55 10.24
C ALA A 601 23.76 15.06 10.00
N GLY A 602 22.53 15.59 9.85
CA GLY A 602 22.31 17.00 9.51
C GLY A 602 22.45 17.34 8.01
N VAL A 603 22.67 16.34 7.14
CA VAL A 603 22.73 16.54 5.68
C VAL A 603 21.34 16.27 5.09
N PHE A 604 20.68 17.34 4.66
CA PHE A 604 19.32 17.32 4.13
C PHE A 604 19.07 16.18 3.12
N GLN A 605 17.95 15.47 3.28
CA GLN A 605 17.53 14.28 2.53
C GLN A 605 18.37 13.00 2.70
N LEU A 606 19.57 13.07 3.27
CA LEU A 606 20.54 11.97 3.31
C LEU A 606 20.77 11.36 4.70
N GLU A 607 19.91 11.65 5.68
CA GLU A 607 20.13 11.32 7.10
C GLU A 607 19.61 9.93 7.53
N SER A 608 18.69 9.33 6.76
CA SER A 608 18.04 8.07 7.15
C SER A 608 19.06 6.92 7.21
N ALA A 609 18.79 5.92 8.07
CA ALA A 609 19.73 4.80 8.25
C ALA A 609 20.00 4.04 6.95
N GLY A 610 18.95 3.71 6.19
CA GLY A 610 19.14 2.99 4.93
C GLY A 610 19.69 3.87 3.80
N MET A 611 19.50 5.19 3.83
CA MET A 611 20.19 6.10 2.89
C MET A 611 21.69 6.16 3.19
N ARG A 612 22.08 6.20 4.47
CA ARG A 612 23.48 6.09 4.90
C ARG A 612 24.14 4.80 4.42
N ASP A 613 23.45 3.67 4.56
CA ASP A 613 23.95 2.39 4.05
C ASP A 613 24.10 2.40 2.53
N LEU A 614 23.19 3.07 1.83
CA LEU A 614 23.25 3.22 0.39
C LEU A 614 24.45 4.07 -0.06
N LEU A 615 24.70 5.19 0.61
CA LEU A 615 25.85 6.05 0.32
C LEU A 615 27.17 5.30 0.48
N LYS A 616 27.31 4.45 1.51
CA LYS A 616 28.52 3.60 1.67
C LYS A 616 28.72 2.61 0.52
N LYS A 617 27.63 2.07 -0.03
CA LYS A 617 27.68 1.07 -1.11
C LYS A 617 27.97 1.70 -2.47
N ILE A 618 27.43 2.89 -2.69
CA ILE A 618 27.57 3.63 -3.95
C ILE A 618 28.88 4.41 -4.00
N ASN A 619 29.31 4.96 -2.86
CA ASN A 619 30.46 5.85 -2.76
C ASN A 619 30.41 6.97 -3.82
N PRO A 620 29.42 7.88 -3.73
CA PRO A 620 29.18 8.90 -4.76
C PRO A 620 30.42 9.78 -4.96
N ASP A 621 30.78 10.05 -6.21
CA ASP A 621 31.91 10.90 -6.61
C ASP A 621 31.52 12.04 -7.56
N GLN A 622 30.24 12.09 -7.98
CA GLN A 622 29.68 13.15 -8.82
C GLN A 622 28.28 13.55 -8.34
N PHE A 623 27.83 14.75 -8.72
CA PHE A 623 26.55 15.29 -8.25
C PHE A 623 25.35 14.51 -8.81
N GLU A 624 25.43 14.05 -10.05
CA GLU A 624 24.43 13.25 -10.77
C GLU A 624 24.08 11.97 -10.02
N ASP A 625 25.02 11.42 -9.25
CA ASP A 625 24.80 10.25 -8.42
C ASP A 625 23.83 10.51 -7.28
N LEU A 626 23.92 11.70 -6.66
CA LEU A 626 23.00 12.09 -5.59
C LEU A 626 21.58 12.23 -6.13
N ILE A 627 21.45 12.79 -7.34
CA ILE A 627 20.15 12.90 -8.04
C ILE A 627 19.56 11.50 -8.25
N ALA A 628 20.36 10.55 -8.75
CA ALA A 628 19.91 9.18 -9.00
C ALA A 628 19.56 8.44 -7.71
N ILE A 629 20.38 8.56 -6.67
CA ILE A 629 20.15 7.94 -5.36
C ILE A 629 18.83 8.41 -4.74
N LEU A 630 18.58 9.72 -4.74
CA LEU A 630 17.35 10.30 -4.20
C LEU A 630 16.11 9.88 -5.01
N ALA A 631 16.26 9.67 -6.32
CA ALA A 631 15.19 9.13 -7.16
C ALA A 631 14.91 7.64 -6.89
N LEU A 632 15.98 6.85 -6.67
CA LEU A 632 15.90 5.39 -6.51
C LEU A 632 15.57 4.94 -5.07
N TYR A 633 15.88 5.74 -4.05
CA TYR A 633 15.61 5.40 -2.65
C TYR A 633 14.14 5.66 -2.28
N ARG A 634 13.24 4.97 -2.97
CA ARG A 634 11.79 4.99 -2.76
C ARG A 634 11.25 3.55 -2.76
N PRO A 635 10.12 3.26 -2.07
CA PRO A 635 9.58 1.90 -1.97
C PRO A 635 9.40 1.16 -3.31
N GLY A 636 9.13 1.88 -4.40
CA GLY A 636 9.05 1.33 -5.76
C GLY A 636 10.41 0.86 -6.31
N PRO A 637 11.36 1.77 -6.63
CA PRO A 637 12.65 1.40 -7.21
C PRO A 637 13.55 0.55 -6.28
N MET A 638 13.39 0.67 -4.95
CA MET A 638 14.04 -0.23 -4.00
C MET A 638 13.48 -1.65 -4.07
N GLY A 639 12.17 -1.78 -4.25
CA GLY A 639 11.53 -3.06 -4.51
C GLY A 639 12.08 -3.67 -5.79
N SER A 640 12.14 -2.90 -6.87
CA SER A 640 12.35 -3.37 -8.25
C SER A 640 13.75 -3.93 -8.58
N GLY A 641 14.66 -4.01 -7.60
CA GLY A 641 16.07 -4.37 -7.82
C GLY A 641 16.84 -3.38 -8.71
N MET A 642 16.20 -2.25 -9.07
CA MET A 642 16.78 -1.19 -9.90
C MET A 642 17.95 -0.52 -9.18
N LEU A 643 17.86 -0.37 -7.86
CA LEU A 643 18.93 0.16 -7.03
C LEU A 643 20.17 -0.75 -7.04
N ASP A 644 19.99 -2.06 -6.90
CA ASP A 644 21.10 -3.03 -6.93
C ASP A 644 21.79 -3.06 -8.30
N GLU A 645 21.01 -3.02 -9.39
CA GLU A 645 21.54 -2.96 -10.74
C GLU A 645 22.26 -1.63 -11.01
N PHE A 646 21.75 -0.51 -10.48
CA PHE A 646 22.41 0.80 -10.56
C PHE A 646 23.79 0.76 -9.89
N ILE A 647 23.86 0.27 -8.64
CA ILE A 647 25.12 0.09 -7.90
C ILE A 647 26.10 -0.76 -8.71
N LYS A 648 25.63 -1.88 -9.27
CA LYS A 648 26.47 -2.81 -10.02
C LYS A 648 27.02 -2.19 -11.31
N ARG A 649 26.19 -1.49 -12.09
CA ARG A 649 26.61 -0.89 -13.36
C ARG A 649 27.51 0.32 -13.16
N ARG A 650 27.27 1.09 -12.11
CA ARG A 650 28.16 2.17 -11.67
C ARG A 650 29.53 1.62 -11.30
N ASN A 651 29.59 0.64 -10.41
CA ASN A 651 30.85 0.07 -9.94
C ASN A 651 31.56 -0.78 -11.02
N ASN A 652 30.84 -1.18 -12.08
CA ASN A 652 31.37 -1.98 -13.17
C ASN A 652 30.76 -1.58 -14.54
N HIS A 653 31.40 -0.59 -15.17
CA HIS A 653 30.98 0.01 -16.46
C HIS A 653 30.88 -0.98 -17.63
N THR A 654 31.48 -2.18 -17.57
CA THR A 654 31.46 -3.17 -18.67
C THR A 654 30.12 -3.90 -18.85
N SER A 655 29.15 -3.66 -17.95
CA SER A 655 27.85 -4.36 -17.94
C SER A 655 26.71 -3.58 -18.60
N ILE A 656 26.95 -2.34 -19.06
CA ILE A 656 25.92 -1.47 -19.63
C ILE A 656 25.58 -1.93 -21.06
N ARG A 657 24.29 -2.20 -21.32
CA ARG A 657 23.76 -2.56 -22.65
C ARG A 657 22.52 -1.74 -22.96
N TYR A 658 22.40 -1.31 -24.21
CA TYR A 658 21.26 -0.54 -24.70
C TYR A 658 20.52 -1.34 -25.78
N GLU A 659 19.19 -1.34 -25.76
CA GLU A 659 18.36 -2.03 -26.78
C GLU A 659 18.40 -1.30 -28.14
N SER A 660 18.74 -0.02 -28.13
CA SER A 660 18.94 0.81 -29.32
C SER A 660 20.07 1.81 -29.09
N LYS A 661 20.85 2.09 -30.15
CA LYS A 661 21.92 3.10 -30.12
C LYS A 661 21.40 4.50 -29.75
N LYS A 662 20.15 4.82 -30.09
CA LYS A 662 19.52 6.10 -29.76
C LYS A 662 19.27 6.30 -28.25
N MET A 663 19.26 5.21 -27.46
CA MET A 663 19.02 5.29 -26.01
C MET A 663 20.28 5.62 -25.20
N GLU A 664 21.46 5.37 -25.77
CA GLU A 664 22.75 5.62 -25.11
C GLU A 664 22.90 7.06 -24.60
N PRO A 665 22.70 8.12 -25.41
CA PRO A 665 22.83 9.50 -24.92
C PRO A 665 21.78 9.88 -23.86
N ILE A 666 20.67 9.15 -23.76
CA ILE A 666 19.59 9.44 -22.81
C ILE A 666 19.87 8.77 -21.45
N LEU A 667 20.41 7.54 -21.49
CA LEU A 667 20.56 6.68 -20.32
C LEU A 667 21.99 6.58 -19.81
N ALA A 668 22.99 7.14 -20.51
CA ALA A 668 24.38 7.15 -20.05
C ALA A 668 24.56 7.75 -18.64
N PRO A 669 23.94 8.89 -18.27
CA PRO A 669 24.06 9.46 -16.92
C PRO A 669 23.47 8.58 -15.81
N THR A 670 22.63 7.61 -16.17
CA THR A 670 21.99 6.66 -15.23
C THR A 670 22.44 5.22 -15.49
N TYR A 671 23.61 5.06 -16.12
CA TYR A 671 24.25 3.77 -16.38
C TYR A 671 23.34 2.76 -17.13
N GLY A 672 22.53 3.24 -18.08
CA GLY A 672 21.63 2.41 -18.89
C GLY A 672 20.32 2.01 -18.21
N ILE A 673 19.97 2.63 -17.08
CA ILE A 673 18.73 2.37 -16.35
C ILE A 673 17.78 3.55 -16.51
N MET A 674 16.51 3.29 -16.84
CA MET A 674 15.47 4.32 -16.85
C MET A 674 15.09 4.69 -15.41
N VAL A 675 15.56 5.86 -14.96
CA VAL A 675 15.32 6.37 -13.59
C VAL A 675 14.37 7.57 -13.63
N TYR A 676 14.50 8.44 -14.64
CA TYR A 676 13.77 9.71 -14.70
C TYR A 676 12.60 9.67 -15.69
N GLN A 677 11.57 10.45 -15.40
CA GLN A 677 10.41 10.60 -16.30
C GLN A 677 10.80 11.27 -17.62
N GLU A 678 11.73 12.21 -17.55
CA GLU A 678 12.30 12.93 -18.70
C GLU A 678 13.02 11.96 -19.64
N GLN A 679 13.68 10.92 -19.11
CA GLN A 679 14.30 9.88 -19.93
C GLN A 679 13.25 9.09 -20.71
N VAL A 680 12.14 8.72 -20.06
CA VAL A 680 11.01 8.04 -20.73
C VAL A 680 10.43 8.93 -21.85
N MET A 681 10.27 10.22 -21.58
CA MET A 681 9.76 11.16 -22.58
C MET A 681 10.69 11.30 -23.78
N ARG A 682 12.00 11.43 -23.55
CA ARG A 682 13.01 11.48 -24.62
C ARG A 682 13.08 10.18 -25.42
N ILE A 683 12.98 9.04 -24.74
CA ILE A 683 12.91 7.72 -25.39
C ILE A 683 11.69 7.66 -26.33
N ALA A 684 10.51 8.06 -25.86
CA ALA A 684 9.31 8.10 -26.71
C ALA A 684 9.46 9.06 -27.90
N SER A 685 10.05 10.23 -27.70
CA SER A 685 10.35 11.18 -28.77
C SER A 685 11.33 10.61 -29.80
N ASP A 686 12.52 10.18 -29.36
CA ASP A 686 13.64 9.85 -30.26
C ASP A 686 13.47 8.49 -30.97
N LEU A 687 12.73 7.56 -30.35
CA LEU A 687 12.45 6.24 -30.90
C LEU A 687 11.13 6.21 -31.67
N ALA A 688 10.03 6.78 -31.13
CA ALA A 688 8.70 6.70 -31.74
C ALA A 688 8.27 7.97 -32.51
N ASN A 689 9.11 9.00 -32.61
CA ASN A 689 8.78 10.30 -33.23
C ASN A 689 7.56 10.98 -32.57
N PHE A 690 7.35 10.75 -31.27
CA PHE A 690 6.35 11.51 -30.51
C PHE A 690 6.81 12.95 -30.35
N SER A 691 5.89 13.91 -30.38
CA SER A 691 6.21 15.23 -29.85
C SER A 691 6.51 15.10 -28.34
N LEU A 692 7.34 15.99 -27.78
CA LEU A 692 7.58 16.00 -26.33
C LEU A 692 6.28 16.21 -25.53
N ALA A 693 5.31 16.91 -26.13
CA ALA A 693 3.94 17.05 -25.61
C ALA A 693 3.19 15.71 -25.55
N GLN A 694 3.22 14.92 -26.63
CA GLN A 694 2.65 13.57 -26.68
C GLN A 694 3.35 12.62 -25.70
N ALA A 695 4.66 12.78 -25.53
CA ALA A 695 5.43 11.98 -24.58
C ALA A 695 5.05 12.25 -23.11
N ASP A 696 4.69 13.49 -22.72
CA ASP A 696 4.12 13.76 -21.39
C ASP A 696 2.72 13.13 -21.22
N LEU A 697 1.90 13.09 -22.27
CA LEU A 697 0.61 12.40 -22.24
C LEU A 697 0.78 10.90 -21.99
N LEU A 698 1.73 10.25 -22.68
CA LEU A 698 2.10 8.86 -22.47
C LEU A 698 2.49 8.60 -21.00
N ARG A 699 3.39 9.42 -20.46
CA ARG A 699 3.84 9.36 -19.06
C ARG A 699 2.68 9.50 -18.07
N LYS A 700 1.73 10.43 -18.30
CA LYS A 700 0.56 10.60 -17.44
C LYS A 700 -0.40 9.41 -17.50
N ALA A 701 -0.65 8.87 -18.68
CA ALA A 701 -1.50 7.69 -18.87
C ALA A 701 -0.93 6.48 -18.11
N MET A 702 0.39 6.32 -18.16
CA MET A 702 1.15 5.31 -17.41
C MET A 702 1.04 5.49 -15.90
N ALA A 703 1.20 6.71 -15.39
CA ALA A 703 1.04 6.99 -13.97
C ALA A 703 -0.39 6.70 -13.45
N LYS A 704 -1.42 6.94 -14.28
CA LYS A 704 -2.84 6.73 -13.93
C LYS A 704 -3.37 5.31 -14.24
N LYS A 705 -2.58 4.47 -14.92
CA LYS A 705 -2.92 3.08 -15.26
C LYS A 705 -4.27 2.93 -15.95
N ILE A 706 -4.56 3.79 -16.93
CA ILE A 706 -5.81 3.74 -17.70
C ILE A 706 -5.62 2.74 -18.85
N PRO A 707 -6.19 1.52 -18.80
CA PRO A 707 -5.82 0.44 -19.73
C PRO A 707 -6.12 0.78 -21.19
N GLU A 708 -7.26 1.42 -21.45
CA GLU A 708 -7.70 1.81 -22.80
C GLU A 708 -6.75 2.84 -23.44
N VAL A 709 -6.26 3.80 -22.66
CA VAL A 709 -5.32 4.83 -23.14
C VAL A 709 -3.94 4.22 -23.37
N LEU A 710 -3.51 3.31 -22.49
CA LEU A 710 -2.21 2.63 -22.61
C LEU A 710 -2.14 1.78 -23.88
N GLU A 711 -3.18 1.02 -24.20
CA GLU A 711 -3.20 0.19 -25.40
C GLU A 711 -3.14 1.03 -26.68
N ARG A 712 -3.90 2.14 -26.72
CA ARG A 712 -3.85 3.09 -27.83
C ARG A 712 -2.45 3.66 -28.02
N GLN A 713 -1.82 4.08 -26.92
CA GLN A 713 -0.48 4.64 -26.92
C GLN A 713 0.61 3.62 -27.30
N ARG A 714 0.47 2.36 -26.87
CA ARG A 714 1.34 1.24 -27.25
C ARG A 714 1.38 1.07 -28.75
N LYS A 715 0.19 1.08 -29.38
CA LYS A 715 0.07 0.97 -30.83
C LYS A 715 0.76 2.12 -31.56
N SER A 716 0.51 3.37 -31.14
CA SER A 716 1.17 4.56 -31.70
C SER A 716 2.69 4.52 -31.52
N PHE A 717 3.18 4.04 -30.36
CA PHE A 717 4.61 3.93 -30.08
C PHE A 717 5.30 2.90 -31.02
N LEU A 718 4.68 1.74 -31.21
CA LEU A 718 5.21 0.70 -32.11
C LEU A 718 5.22 1.15 -33.57
N ASP A 719 4.14 1.80 -34.03
CA ASP A 719 4.07 2.37 -35.39
C ASP A 719 5.14 3.45 -35.61
N GLY A 720 5.38 4.30 -34.60
CA GLY A 720 6.45 5.29 -34.61
C GLY A 720 7.84 4.66 -34.66
N CYS A 721 8.09 3.63 -33.85
CA CYS A 721 9.35 2.89 -33.84
C CYS A 721 9.62 2.19 -35.18
N LYS A 722 8.58 1.67 -35.83
CA LYS A 722 8.67 1.06 -37.17
C LYS A 722 9.12 2.09 -38.22
N LYS A 723 8.59 3.31 -38.17
CA LYS A 723 9.02 4.43 -39.04
C LYS A 723 10.49 4.81 -38.82
N ASN A 724 11.01 4.63 -37.61
CA ASN A 724 12.40 4.89 -37.23
C ASN A 724 13.35 3.69 -37.38
N MET A 725 12.93 2.64 -38.10
CA MET A 725 13.72 1.42 -38.36
C MET A 725 14.19 0.68 -37.10
N ILE A 726 13.41 0.74 -36.01
CA ILE A 726 13.66 -0.04 -34.80
C ILE A 726 12.97 -1.40 -34.93
N ARG A 727 13.67 -2.48 -34.53
CA ARG A 727 13.10 -3.83 -34.57
C ARG A 727 11.89 -3.92 -33.64
N GLU A 728 10.84 -4.56 -34.11
CA GLU A 728 9.57 -4.70 -33.37
C GLU A 728 9.75 -5.39 -32.01
N GLU A 729 10.60 -6.40 -31.92
CA GLU A 729 10.96 -7.06 -30.65
C GLU A 729 11.60 -6.08 -29.64
N ALA A 730 12.51 -5.23 -30.12
CA ALA A 730 13.16 -4.21 -29.28
C ALA A 730 12.17 -3.12 -28.87
N ALA A 731 11.30 -2.68 -29.78
CA ALA A 731 10.27 -1.68 -29.49
C ALA A 731 9.25 -2.17 -28.44
N ASN A 732 8.79 -3.42 -28.55
CA ASN A 732 7.92 -4.05 -27.54
C ASN A 732 8.63 -4.13 -26.19
N LYS A 733 9.87 -4.62 -26.16
CA LYS A 733 10.66 -4.73 -24.93
C LYS A 733 10.90 -3.37 -24.26
N ILE A 734 11.16 -2.33 -25.04
CA ILE A 734 11.31 -0.95 -24.53
C ILE A 734 9.98 -0.46 -23.94
N PHE A 735 8.86 -0.67 -24.64
CA PHE A 735 7.55 -0.27 -24.12
C PHE A 735 7.19 -1.01 -22.83
N ASP A 736 7.46 -2.31 -22.75
CA ASP A 736 7.23 -3.12 -21.55
C ASP A 736 8.10 -2.63 -20.37
N GLN A 737 9.35 -2.21 -20.64
CA GLN A 737 10.20 -1.60 -19.60
C GLN A 737 9.66 -0.25 -19.13
N ILE A 738 9.08 0.56 -20.03
CA ILE A 738 8.43 1.81 -19.67
C ILE A 738 7.15 1.56 -18.86
N GLU A 739 6.33 0.59 -19.26
CA GLU A 739 5.12 0.20 -18.51
C GLU A 739 5.51 -0.33 -17.13
N TYR A 740 6.54 -1.17 -17.05
CA TYR A 740 7.10 -1.68 -15.79
C TYR A 740 7.66 -0.56 -14.90
N PHE A 741 8.28 0.48 -15.47
CA PHE A 741 8.69 1.67 -14.72
C PHE A 741 7.51 2.40 -14.07
N SER A 742 6.35 2.44 -14.74
CA SER A 742 5.11 3.02 -14.21
C SER A 742 4.33 2.08 -13.27
N GLY A 743 4.66 0.78 -13.35
CA GLY A 743 3.94 -0.31 -12.75
C GLY A 743 4.79 -1.10 -11.76
N TYR A 744 4.59 -0.79 -10.49
CA TYR A 744 4.52 -1.79 -9.42
C TYR A 744 5.82 -2.30 -8.77
N GLY A 745 5.61 -2.75 -7.53
CA GLY A 745 6.54 -3.46 -6.69
C GLY A 745 6.99 -4.79 -7.26
N PHE A 746 8.11 -5.27 -6.71
CA PHE A 746 8.83 -6.41 -7.22
C PHE A 746 8.33 -7.73 -6.66
N ASN A 747 8.41 -8.74 -7.51
CA ASN A 747 8.17 -10.12 -7.13
C ASN A 747 9.47 -10.80 -6.68
N LYS A 748 9.39 -11.40 -5.50
CA LYS A 748 10.41 -12.17 -4.77
C LYS A 748 10.62 -13.53 -5.45
N CYS A 749 11.86 -14.02 -5.65
CA CYS A 749 12.10 -15.23 -6.47
C CYS A 749 13.05 -16.28 -5.86
N VAL A 750 12.81 -17.55 -6.23
CA VAL A 750 13.68 -18.73 -6.03
C VAL A 750 14.20 -19.25 -7.37
N ILE A 751 15.24 -20.10 -7.39
CA ILE A 751 15.79 -20.64 -8.65
C ILE A 751 14.88 -21.69 -9.30
N GLY A 752 15.01 -21.88 -10.61
CA GLY A 752 14.20 -22.84 -11.38
C GLY A 752 14.29 -24.30 -10.91
N SER A 753 15.41 -24.73 -10.31
CA SER A 753 15.55 -26.09 -9.75
C SER A 753 14.95 -26.25 -8.35
N THR A 754 14.27 -25.22 -7.83
CA THR A 754 13.61 -25.30 -6.53
C THR A 754 12.40 -26.21 -6.64
N GLU A 755 12.38 -27.24 -5.80
CA GLU A 755 11.27 -28.18 -5.66
C GLU A 755 10.13 -27.52 -4.85
N ILE A 756 8.91 -27.65 -5.38
CA ILE A 756 7.65 -27.19 -4.81
C ILE A 756 6.75 -28.41 -4.63
N ILE A 757 6.05 -28.47 -3.50
CA ILE A 757 5.09 -29.53 -3.21
C ILE A 757 3.70 -29.08 -3.70
N ASP A 758 3.03 -29.95 -4.45
CA ASP A 758 1.62 -29.82 -4.76
C ASP A 758 0.80 -30.04 -3.48
N ALA A 759 0.12 -29.00 -3.01
CA ALA A 759 -0.66 -29.05 -1.78
C ALA A 759 -1.92 -29.94 -1.91
N GLN A 760 -2.29 -30.33 -3.13
CA GLN A 760 -3.41 -31.25 -3.36
C GLN A 760 -2.96 -32.71 -3.41
N THR A 761 -1.92 -33.00 -4.19
CA THR A 761 -1.53 -34.41 -4.43
C THR A 761 -0.37 -34.86 -3.57
N GLY A 762 0.45 -33.95 -3.05
CA GLY A 762 1.72 -34.24 -2.37
C GLY A 762 2.90 -34.43 -3.34
N GLY A 763 2.65 -34.45 -4.65
CA GLY A 763 3.68 -34.57 -5.67
C GLY A 763 4.70 -33.43 -5.64
N ILE A 764 5.89 -33.68 -6.17
CA ILE A 764 6.97 -32.69 -6.23
C ILE A 764 7.15 -32.23 -7.67
N VAL A 765 7.17 -30.91 -7.86
CA VAL A 765 7.44 -30.26 -9.14
C VAL A 765 8.51 -29.19 -8.96
N THR A 766 9.37 -28.99 -9.95
CA THR A 766 10.31 -27.86 -9.93
C THR A 766 9.69 -26.60 -10.51
N VAL A 767 10.13 -25.42 -10.04
CA VAL A 767 9.71 -24.13 -10.62
C VAL A 767 9.94 -24.09 -12.14
N ARG A 768 11.01 -24.72 -12.64
CA ARG A 768 11.31 -24.82 -14.07
C ARG A 768 10.27 -25.64 -14.83
N GLU A 769 9.85 -26.78 -14.29
CA GLU A 769 8.83 -27.63 -14.93
C GLU A 769 7.47 -26.94 -14.95
N LEU A 770 7.14 -26.16 -13.90
CA LEU A 770 5.96 -25.30 -13.88
C LEU A 770 6.03 -24.20 -14.93
N PHE A 771 7.18 -23.53 -15.02
CA PHE A 771 7.38 -22.47 -16.01
C PHE A 771 7.33 -22.99 -17.44
N SER A 772 7.94 -24.15 -17.72
CA SER A 772 7.94 -24.74 -19.06
C SER A 772 6.63 -25.43 -19.43
N GLY A 773 5.67 -25.50 -18.51
CA GLY A 773 4.43 -26.27 -18.67
C GLY A 773 4.62 -27.78 -18.76
N ALA A 774 5.80 -28.30 -18.39
CA ALA A 774 6.11 -29.73 -18.42
C ALA A 774 5.30 -30.50 -17.36
N LYS A 775 5.02 -29.84 -16.23
CA LYS A 775 4.10 -30.30 -15.20
C LYS A 775 3.33 -29.10 -14.67
N ASN A 776 2.02 -29.24 -14.55
CA ASN A 776 1.15 -28.18 -14.05
C ASN A 776 0.53 -28.61 -12.72
N ILE A 777 0.66 -27.78 -11.70
CA ILE A 777 -0.06 -27.93 -10.43
C ILE A 777 -0.84 -26.65 -10.18
N LYS A 778 -2.05 -26.78 -9.64
CA LYS A 778 -2.90 -25.62 -9.33
C LYS A 778 -2.58 -25.02 -7.96
N TYR A 779 -2.14 -25.84 -7.01
CA TYR A 779 -2.00 -25.43 -5.62
C TYR A 779 -0.66 -25.81 -5.02
N THR A 780 -0.09 -24.92 -4.21
CA THR A 780 1.07 -25.19 -3.36
C THR A 780 0.79 -24.73 -1.93
N PHE A 781 1.75 -24.91 -1.02
CA PHE A 781 1.64 -24.45 0.36
C PHE A 781 1.99 -22.97 0.46
N GLY A 782 1.05 -22.20 0.99
CA GLY A 782 1.28 -20.84 1.46
C GLY A 782 0.99 -20.75 2.97
N CYS A 783 1.18 -19.57 3.54
CA CYS A 783 0.75 -19.27 4.89
C CYS A 783 -0.50 -18.38 4.82
N ASP A 784 -1.45 -18.58 5.73
CA ASP A 784 -2.39 -17.52 6.03
C ASP A 784 -1.72 -16.43 6.89
N GLU A 785 -2.50 -15.39 7.14
CA GLU A 785 -2.21 -14.25 8.00
C GLU A 785 -1.83 -14.63 9.45
N ASN A 786 -2.27 -15.81 9.93
CA ASN A 786 -1.87 -16.39 11.23
C ASN A 786 -0.67 -17.34 11.12
N LEU A 787 0.04 -17.34 9.98
CA LEU A 787 1.19 -18.19 9.69
C LEU A 787 0.88 -19.70 9.71
N LYS A 788 -0.40 -20.07 9.61
CA LYS A 788 -0.79 -21.48 9.43
C LYS A 788 -0.63 -21.86 7.98
N ILE A 789 -0.08 -23.05 7.77
CA ILE A 789 0.15 -23.58 6.43
C ILE A 789 -1.19 -23.97 5.83
N LYS A 790 -1.52 -23.37 4.68
CA LYS A 790 -2.73 -23.68 3.92
C LYS A 790 -2.42 -23.94 2.45
N LYS A 791 -3.33 -24.67 1.82
CA LYS A 791 -3.40 -24.81 0.37
C LYS A 791 -3.62 -23.42 -0.27
N SER A 792 -2.76 -23.03 -1.20
CA SER A 792 -2.74 -21.73 -1.86
C SER A 792 -2.63 -21.90 -3.38
N GLU A 793 -3.40 -21.14 -4.14
CA GLU A 793 -3.42 -21.22 -5.60
C GLU A 793 -2.20 -20.53 -6.22
N ILE A 794 -1.59 -21.18 -7.21
CA ILE A 794 -0.51 -20.59 -8.02
C ILE A 794 -1.16 -19.73 -9.10
N LYS A 795 -1.05 -18.41 -8.97
CA LYS A 795 -1.64 -17.46 -9.92
C LYS A 795 -0.86 -17.35 -11.22
N ASN A 796 0.47 -17.34 -11.15
CA ASN A 796 1.35 -17.20 -12.32
C ASN A 796 2.77 -17.72 -12.00
N VAL A 797 3.51 -18.14 -13.03
CA VAL A 797 4.92 -18.53 -12.94
C VAL A 797 5.71 -17.75 -13.98
N ILE A 798 6.60 -16.86 -13.53
CA ILE A 798 7.23 -15.84 -14.37
C ILE A 798 8.74 -16.07 -14.41
N ASN A 799 9.33 -16.04 -15.61
CA ASN A 799 10.78 -16.05 -15.78
C ASN A 799 11.35 -14.67 -15.46
N ASN A 800 12.20 -14.60 -14.43
CA ASN A 800 12.80 -13.36 -13.95
C ASN A 800 14.29 -13.22 -14.33
N GLY A 801 14.74 -13.94 -15.36
CA GLY A 801 16.10 -13.85 -15.91
C GLY A 801 17.18 -14.51 -15.03
N ILE A 802 18.45 -14.21 -15.35
CA ILE A 802 19.62 -14.70 -14.60
C ILE A 802 19.98 -13.66 -13.53
N LYS A 803 19.95 -14.07 -12.26
CA LYS A 803 20.21 -13.19 -11.11
C LYS A 803 21.22 -13.80 -10.14
N PRO A 804 21.96 -12.98 -9.36
CA PRO A 804 22.71 -13.46 -8.22
C PRO A 804 21.74 -14.12 -7.22
N VAL A 805 22.15 -15.27 -6.70
CA VAL A 805 21.38 -16.02 -5.71
C VAL A 805 22.28 -16.48 -4.59
N TYR A 806 21.69 -16.61 -3.41
CA TYR A 806 22.36 -16.99 -2.19
C TYR A 806 21.80 -18.32 -1.71
N LYS A 807 22.70 -19.19 -1.27
CA LYS A 807 22.33 -20.48 -0.68
C LYS A 807 22.29 -20.34 0.83
N ILE A 808 21.11 -20.44 1.41
CA ILE A 808 20.93 -20.54 2.87
C ILE A 808 20.88 -22.01 3.28
N ARG A 809 21.53 -22.35 4.40
CA ARG A 809 21.42 -23.64 5.07
C ARG A 809 20.94 -23.43 6.51
N THR A 810 19.84 -24.06 6.88
CA THR A 810 19.29 -23.96 8.25
C THR A 810 20.00 -24.92 9.21
N GLY A 811 19.82 -24.72 10.52
CA GLY A 811 20.34 -25.63 11.55
C GLY A 811 19.83 -27.08 11.43
N LEU A 812 18.63 -27.27 10.83
CA LEU A 812 18.05 -28.58 10.51
C LEU A 812 18.66 -29.22 9.24
N GLY A 813 19.60 -28.55 8.58
CA GLY A 813 20.24 -29.02 7.36
C GLY A 813 19.41 -28.82 6.08
N ARG A 814 18.32 -28.05 6.14
CA ARG A 814 17.53 -27.67 4.95
C ARG A 814 18.24 -26.58 4.17
N GLU A 815 18.13 -26.63 2.84
CA GLU A 815 18.79 -25.68 1.94
C GLU A 815 17.80 -25.03 0.98
N VAL A 816 17.89 -23.71 0.82
CA VAL A 816 17.13 -22.93 -0.15
C VAL A 816 18.09 -22.03 -0.91
N ILE A 817 17.89 -21.87 -2.22
CA ILE A 817 18.66 -20.96 -3.06
C ILE A 817 17.71 -19.91 -3.61
N ALA A 818 17.89 -18.67 -3.19
CA ALA A 818 16.96 -17.58 -3.48
C ALA A 818 17.69 -16.26 -3.76
N THR A 819 16.95 -15.31 -4.31
CA THR A 819 17.41 -13.93 -4.51
C THR A 819 17.58 -13.22 -3.15
N SER A 820 18.43 -12.19 -3.09
CA SER A 820 18.70 -11.39 -1.88
C SER A 820 17.44 -10.84 -1.22
N ASN A 821 16.44 -10.46 -2.03
CA ASN A 821 15.18 -9.89 -1.55
C ASN A 821 14.08 -10.94 -1.31
N HIS A 822 14.38 -12.23 -1.35
CA HIS A 822 13.41 -13.26 -1.00
C HIS A 822 13.18 -13.27 0.52
N PRO A 823 11.94 -13.12 1.01
CA PRO A 823 11.69 -13.00 2.43
C PRO A 823 11.69 -14.37 3.10
N PHE A 824 12.26 -14.42 4.29
CA PHE A 824 12.17 -15.53 5.23
C PHE A 824 11.46 -15.03 6.47
N PHE A 825 10.57 -15.85 7.01
CA PHE A 825 9.91 -15.52 8.26
C PHE A 825 10.91 -15.68 9.41
N THR A 826 11.05 -14.67 10.25
CA THR A 826 11.87 -14.69 11.47
C THR A 826 11.00 -14.36 12.68
N PHE A 827 11.55 -14.45 13.89
CA PHE A 827 10.81 -14.01 15.10
C PHE A 827 10.38 -12.54 15.06
N LYS A 828 11.12 -11.68 14.35
CA LYS A 828 10.79 -10.26 14.19
C LYS A 828 9.91 -9.98 12.96
N GLY A 829 9.32 -11.03 12.38
CA GLY A 829 8.51 -10.97 11.16
C GLY A 829 9.31 -11.33 9.91
N TRP A 830 8.72 -11.03 8.75
CA TRP A 830 9.34 -11.29 7.45
C TRP A 830 10.56 -10.41 7.22
N LYS A 831 11.67 -11.03 6.89
CA LYS A 831 12.95 -10.37 6.65
C LYS A 831 13.54 -10.86 5.34
N ASN A 832 14.08 -9.97 4.51
CA ASN A 832 14.71 -10.40 3.27
C ASN A 832 15.98 -11.21 3.56
N LEU A 833 16.34 -12.13 2.67
CA LEU A 833 17.53 -12.96 2.80
C LEU A 833 18.78 -12.10 3.04
N ALA A 834 18.94 -10.99 2.33
CA ALA A 834 20.09 -10.09 2.45
C ALA A 834 20.23 -9.46 3.84
N ASP A 835 19.14 -9.37 4.59
CA ASP A 835 19.15 -8.81 5.94
C ASP A 835 19.32 -9.91 7.01
N LEU A 836 19.31 -11.20 6.64
CA LEU A 836 19.54 -12.30 7.58
C LEU A 836 21.03 -12.43 7.94
N HIS A 837 21.30 -12.70 9.22
CA HIS A 837 22.64 -12.96 9.71
C HIS A 837 22.83 -14.45 10.02
N ILE A 838 24.07 -14.94 9.93
CA ILE A 838 24.39 -16.31 10.34
C ILE A 838 24.07 -16.48 11.82
N GLY A 839 23.29 -17.51 12.15
CA GLY A 839 22.81 -17.78 13.51
C GLY A 839 21.40 -17.24 13.79
N GLU A 840 20.83 -16.41 12.91
CA GLU A 840 19.46 -15.92 13.03
C GLU A 840 18.44 -17.05 12.82
N ARG A 841 17.38 -17.06 13.64
CA ARG A 841 16.36 -18.12 13.60
C ARG A 841 15.29 -17.78 12.55
N VAL A 842 15.07 -18.70 11.63
CA VAL A 842 14.01 -18.63 10.61
C VAL A 842 12.88 -19.61 10.95
N GLY A 843 11.64 -19.19 10.69
CA GLY A 843 10.44 -20.01 10.84
C GLY A 843 10.45 -21.17 9.85
N LEU A 844 10.13 -22.36 10.34
CA LEU A 844 10.03 -23.58 9.54
C LEU A 844 8.73 -24.32 9.88
N PRO A 845 8.12 -25.00 8.89
CA PRO A 845 6.95 -25.83 9.11
C PRO A 845 7.26 -26.97 10.08
N ARG A 846 6.31 -27.28 10.98
CA ARG A 846 6.37 -28.47 11.86
C ARG A 846 5.68 -29.69 11.30
N LYS A 847 4.68 -29.45 10.46
CA LYS A 847 3.91 -30.46 9.75
C LYS A 847 3.44 -29.88 8.42
N ILE A 848 3.40 -30.70 7.39
CA ILE A 848 2.74 -30.36 6.12
C ILE A 848 1.60 -31.36 5.93
N THR A 849 0.38 -30.87 5.82
CA THR A 849 -0.81 -31.72 5.64
C THR A 849 -1.15 -31.81 4.16
N VAL A 850 -1.21 -33.04 3.64
CA VAL A 850 -1.68 -33.36 2.28
C VAL A 850 -2.81 -34.37 2.43
N GLU A 851 -3.98 -34.04 1.90
CA GLU A 851 -5.16 -34.91 1.89
C GLU A 851 -5.25 -35.61 0.53
N THR A 852 -4.68 -36.81 0.44
CA THR A 852 -4.59 -37.61 -0.79
C THR A 852 -5.18 -39.00 -0.56
N ASN A 853 -5.97 -39.46 -1.53
CA ASN A 853 -6.52 -40.81 -1.57
C ASN A 853 -5.66 -41.76 -2.42
N SER A 854 -4.51 -41.30 -2.92
CA SER A 854 -3.61 -42.16 -3.69
C SER A 854 -3.00 -43.23 -2.79
N SER A 855 -3.14 -44.47 -3.23
CA SER A 855 -2.55 -45.64 -2.61
C SER A 855 -1.99 -46.57 -3.67
N ILE A 856 -0.90 -47.25 -3.35
CA ILE A 856 -0.39 -48.36 -4.16
C ILE A 856 -0.40 -49.65 -3.33
N GLU A 857 -0.25 -50.80 -3.96
CA GLU A 857 -0.32 -52.08 -3.26
C GLU A 857 0.80 -52.17 -2.20
N PRO A 858 0.50 -52.57 -0.94
CA PRO A 858 1.48 -52.55 0.15
C PRO A 858 2.78 -53.31 -0.14
N TYR A 859 2.71 -54.42 -0.87
CA TYR A 859 3.88 -55.23 -1.23
C TYR A 859 4.89 -54.44 -2.08
N LYS A 860 4.42 -53.54 -2.95
CA LYS A 860 5.27 -52.65 -3.75
C LYS A 860 6.02 -51.67 -2.87
N ILE A 861 5.34 -51.07 -1.89
CA ILE A 861 5.93 -50.11 -0.94
C ILE A 861 7.03 -50.76 -0.12
N ILE A 862 6.75 -51.95 0.43
CA ILE A 862 7.67 -52.71 1.26
C ILE A 862 8.94 -53.06 0.48
N VAL A 863 8.77 -53.71 -0.67
CA VAL A 863 9.89 -54.14 -1.53
C VAL A 863 10.71 -52.94 -2.00
N LEU A 864 10.08 -51.82 -2.33
CA LEU A 864 10.80 -50.60 -2.71
C LEU A 864 11.66 -50.05 -1.58
N ALA A 865 11.12 -49.94 -0.36
CA ALA A 865 11.86 -49.41 0.79
C ALA A 865 13.07 -50.30 1.15
N GLU A 866 12.90 -51.61 1.07
CA GLU A 866 13.95 -52.61 1.32
C GLU A 866 15.03 -52.60 0.21
N ILE A 867 14.63 -52.40 -1.04
CA ILE A 867 15.58 -52.23 -2.16
C ILE A 867 16.32 -50.90 -2.05
N ILE A 868 15.65 -49.83 -1.64
CA ILE A 868 16.27 -48.50 -1.48
C ILE A 868 17.31 -48.54 -0.36
N SER A 869 17.03 -49.19 0.76
CA SER A 869 18.00 -49.37 1.85
C SER A 869 19.12 -50.34 1.45
N GLU A 870 18.82 -51.63 1.40
CA GLU A 870 19.83 -52.71 1.37
C GLU A 870 19.94 -53.42 0.00
N GLY A 871 19.17 -52.97 -1.01
CA GLY A 871 19.16 -53.55 -2.34
C GLY A 871 20.28 -53.09 -3.28
N ASN A 872 20.60 -53.91 -4.27
CA ASN A 872 21.49 -53.62 -5.40
C ASN A 872 20.73 -53.75 -6.72
N THR A 873 20.43 -52.61 -7.33
CA THR A 873 19.70 -52.49 -8.61
C THR A 873 20.63 -52.43 -9.83
N CYS A 874 21.94 -52.60 -9.64
CA CYS A 874 22.94 -52.54 -10.71
C CYS A 874 23.14 -53.86 -11.44
N HIS A 875 22.49 -54.92 -11.01
CA HIS A 875 22.55 -56.20 -11.71
C HIS A 875 21.83 -56.12 -13.07
N PRO A 876 22.41 -56.65 -14.17
CA PRO A 876 21.84 -56.50 -15.51
C PRO A 876 20.45 -57.14 -15.71
N SER A 877 20.16 -58.25 -15.04
CA SER A 877 18.94 -59.05 -15.27
C SER A 877 17.95 -59.10 -14.10
N GLY A 878 18.29 -58.56 -12.93
CA GLY A 878 17.53 -58.78 -11.70
C GLY A 878 17.92 -57.79 -10.59
N VAL A 879 17.57 -58.11 -9.35
CA VAL A 879 17.90 -57.28 -8.18
C VAL A 879 18.44 -58.17 -7.07
N TYR A 880 19.47 -57.70 -6.37
CA TYR A 880 19.91 -58.35 -5.15
C TYR A 880 19.43 -57.59 -3.92
N PHE A 881 19.10 -58.30 -2.86
CA PHE A 881 18.85 -57.77 -1.53
C PHE A 881 19.76 -58.51 -0.54
N TYR A 882 20.39 -57.76 0.37
CA TYR A 882 21.36 -58.30 1.32
C TYR A 882 20.96 -57.94 2.74
N ASN A 883 20.76 -58.93 3.62
CA ASN A 883 20.55 -58.63 5.03
C ASN A 883 21.01 -59.77 5.95
N LYS A 884 21.32 -59.45 7.21
CA LYS A 884 21.69 -60.45 8.22
C LYS A 884 20.48 -60.97 9.01
N ASP A 885 19.42 -60.17 9.08
CA ASP A 885 18.19 -60.51 9.80
C ASP A 885 17.29 -61.38 8.92
N SER A 886 17.02 -62.60 9.38
CA SER A 886 16.13 -63.52 8.66
C SER A 886 14.69 -63.02 8.60
N VAL A 887 14.22 -62.27 9.61
CA VAL A 887 12.85 -61.76 9.63
C VAL A 887 12.62 -60.75 8.51
N LEU A 888 13.60 -59.87 8.27
CA LEU A 888 13.53 -58.91 7.17
C LEU A 888 13.67 -59.59 5.80
N VAL A 889 14.50 -60.64 5.71
CA VAL A 889 14.62 -61.46 4.50
C VAL A 889 13.29 -62.16 4.18
N ASP A 890 12.61 -62.70 5.18
CA ASP A 890 11.32 -63.36 5.01
C ASP A 890 10.23 -62.36 4.61
N ASP A 891 10.23 -61.15 5.19
CA ASP A 891 9.30 -60.07 4.79
C ASP A 891 9.54 -59.64 3.34
N PHE A 892 10.79 -59.43 2.93
CA PHE A 892 11.14 -59.12 1.54
C PHE A 892 10.70 -60.23 0.59
N VAL A 893 11.02 -61.49 0.89
CA VAL A 893 10.69 -62.64 0.02
C VAL A 893 9.18 -62.85 -0.07
N LYS A 894 8.44 -62.67 1.02
CA LYS A 894 6.98 -62.77 1.04
C LYS A 894 6.36 -61.75 0.08
N ASN A 895 6.74 -60.48 0.20
CA ASN A 895 6.18 -59.41 -0.64
C ASN A 895 6.70 -59.48 -2.09
N LEU A 896 7.89 -60.04 -2.31
CA LEU A 896 8.46 -60.23 -3.63
C LEU A 896 7.65 -61.21 -4.50
N ARG A 897 6.98 -62.20 -3.90
CA ARG A 897 6.17 -63.21 -4.62
C ARG A 897 4.92 -62.63 -5.28
N GLU A 898 4.47 -61.47 -4.84
CA GLU A 898 3.33 -60.75 -5.42
C GLU A 898 3.68 -60.05 -6.74
N PHE A 899 4.96 -59.94 -7.09
CA PHE A 899 5.38 -59.39 -8.38
C PHE A 899 5.30 -60.45 -9.49
N ASP A 900 4.62 -60.09 -10.58
CA ASP A 900 4.48 -60.93 -11.77
C ASP A 900 5.82 -61.50 -12.24
N ASN A 901 5.85 -62.80 -12.54
CA ASN A 901 7.01 -63.50 -13.07
C ASN A 901 8.30 -63.24 -12.25
N THR A 902 8.19 -63.14 -10.93
CA THR A 902 9.32 -62.86 -10.03
C THR A 902 9.46 -63.95 -8.99
N SER A 903 10.67 -64.48 -8.85
CA SER A 903 11.06 -65.55 -7.93
C SER A 903 12.29 -65.13 -7.12
N ALA A 904 12.40 -65.67 -5.91
CA ALA A 904 13.48 -65.38 -4.99
C ALA A 904 14.42 -66.58 -4.86
N ARG A 905 15.72 -66.39 -5.09
CA ARG A 905 16.76 -67.36 -4.75
C ARG A 905 17.56 -66.86 -3.56
N ILE A 906 17.50 -67.62 -2.45
CA ILE A 906 18.15 -67.24 -1.19
C ILE A 906 19.43 -68.05 -1.02
N GLN A 907 20.54 -67.39 -0.70
CA GLN A 907 21.79 -68.02 -0.31
C GLN A 907 22.35 -67.35 0.93
N LYS A 908 22.90 -68.12 1.88
CA LYS A 908 23.59 -67.56 3.05
C LYS A 908 25.09 -67.61 2.84
N ARG A 909 25.76 -66.46 2.81
CA ARG A 909 27.22 -66.35 2.65
C ARG A 909 27.80 -65.44 3.72
N ARG A 910 28.83 -65.94 4.43
CA ARG A 910 29.57 -65.18 5.46
C ARG A 910 28.66 -64.49 6.50
N GLY A 911 27.59 -65.16 6.90
CA GLY A 911 26.63 -64.65 7.89
C GLY A 911 25.63 -63.60 7.38
N CYS A 912 25.57 -63.34 6.08
CA CYS A 912 24.56 -62.50 5.43
C CYS A 912 23.72 -63.36 4.48
N PHE A 913 22.41 -63.11 4.43
CA PHE A 913 21.54 -63.64 3.39
C PHE A 913 21.67 -62.77 2.15
N GLU A 914 21.79 -63.42 1.00
CA GLU A 914 21.77 -62.84 -0.34
C GLU A 914 20.50 -63.35 -1.02
N VAL A 915 19.55 -62.46 -1.27
CA VAL A 915 18.32 -62.75 -2.01
C VAL A 915 18.47 -62.21 -3.42
N TYR A 916 18.46 -63.10 -4.40
CA TYR A 916 18.38 -62.73 -5.81
C TYR A 916 16.93 -62.77 -6.27
N ALA A 917 16.41 -61.64 -6.74
CA ALA A 917 15.09 -61.48 -7.30
C ALA A 917 15.15 -61.47 -8.83
N GLY A 918 14.51 -62.47 -9.46
CA GLY A 918 14.60 -62.73 -10.90
C GLY A 918 13.56 -63.75 -11.38
N THR A 919 13.53 -64.15 -12.65
CA THR A 919 12.61 -65.18 -13.20
C THR A 919 13.10 -66.62 -12.97
N GLY A 920 14.34 -66.80 -12.50
CA GLY A 920 14.99 -68.10 -12.35
C GLY A 920 15.71 -68.62 -13.61
N ARG A 921 15.64 -67.89 -14.74
CA ARG A 921 16.27 -68.23 -16.05
C ARG A 921 16.99 -67.04 -16.71
N ASP A 922 17.35 -66.02 -15.93
CA ASP A 922 17.44 -64.61 -16.39
C ASP A 922 18.71 -64.22 -17.15
N ALA A 923 19.70 -65.11 -17.18
CA ALA A 923 21.03 -64.79 -17.68
C ALA A 923 21.81 -66.09 -17.97
N LYS A 924 22.40 -66.21 -19.17
CA LYS A 924 23.53 -67.11 -19.42
C LYS A 924 24.81 -66.28 -19.46
N PHE A 925 25.81 -66.70 -18.69
CA PHE A 925 27.17 -66.18 -18.81
C PHE A 925 27.92 -67.11 -19.76
N SER A 926 28.48 -66.56 -20.83
CA SER A 926 29.42 -67.32 -21.67
C SER A 926 30.79 -67.39 -20.98
N GLU A 927 31.57 -68.46 -21.22
CA GLU A 927 32.88 -68.68 -20.56
C GLU A 927 33.89 -67.53 -20.78
N ASN A 928 33.68 -66.69 -21.80
CA ASN A 928 34.56 -65.58 -22.18
C ASN A 928 34.03 -64.17 -21.79
N GLN A 929 32.92 -64.05 -21.04
CA GLN A 929 32.38 -62.75 -20.64
C GLN A 929 33.07 -62.18 -19.39
N THR A 930 33.43 -60.88 -19.44
CA THR A 930 33.92 -60.16 -18.26
C THR A 930 32.75 -59.93 -17.29
N PRO A 931 32.81 -60.37 -16.03
CA PRO A 931 31.72 -60.16 -15.06
C PRO A 931 31.37 -58.68 -14.90
N TRP A 932 30.07 -58.32 -14.83
CA TRP A 932 29.63 -56.91 -14.70
C TRP A 932 30.25 -56.19 -13.49
N ASN A 933 30.69 -56.93 -12.48
CA ASN A 933 31.31 -56.42 -11.26
C ASN A 933 32.85 -56.32 -11.33
N LYS A 934 33.48 -56.69 -12.46
CA LYS A 934 34.93 -56.58 -12.73
C LYS A 934 35.23 -55.49 -13.76
N GLY A 935 35.15 -54.23 -13.34
CA GLY A 935 35.80 -53.11 -14.05
C GLY A 935 35.10 -52.56 -15.31
N LEU A 936 33.90 -53.06 -15.65
CA LEU A 936 33.11 -52.52 -16.76
C LEU A 936 32.59 -51.10 -16.47
N LYS A 937 32.46 -50.26 -17.52
CA LYS A 937 31.83 -48.94 -17.40
C LYS A 937 30.30 -49.08 -17.46
N LYS A 938 29.58 -48.14 -16.82
CA LYS A 938 28.11 -48.20 -16.62
C LYS A 938 27.29 -48.44 -17.91
N ARG A 939 27.76 -47.92 -19.05
CA ARG A 939 27.13 -48.10 -20.38
C ARG A 939 27.33 -49.51 -20.97
N ASP A 940 28.31 -50.25 -20.46
CA ASP A 940 28.73 -51.57 -20.95
C ASP A 940 28.24 -52.69 -20.02
N TYR A 941 27.40 -52.39 -19.02
CA TYR A 941 26.84 -53.43 -18.12
C TYR A 941 25.85 -54.35 -18.85
N ALA A 942 25.18 -53.86 -19.89
CA ALA A 942 24.27 -54.63 -20.71
C ALA A 942 24.98 -55.65 -21.62
N SER A 943 26.26 -55.44 -21.95
CA SER A 943 27.06 -56.37 -22.77
C SER A 943 27.75 -57.47 -21.94
N ALA A 944 27.65 -57.41 -20.61
CA ALA A 944 28.25 -58.37 -19.69
C ALA A 944 27.48 -59.69 -19.54
N VAL A 945 26.24 -59.74 -20.06
CA VAL A 945 25.31 -60.86 -19.94
C VAL A 945 24.48 -60.92 -21.23
N GLU A 946 24.31 -62.09 -21.84
CA GLU A 946 23.34 -62.27 -22.93
C GLU A 946 21.93 -62.37 -22.32
N LEU A 947 21.14 -61.30 -22.46
CA LEU A 947 19.77 -61.25 -21.97
C LEU A 947 18.85 -61.96 -22.97
N LEU A 948 18.13 -63.00 -22.53
CA LEU A 948 17.15 -63.67 -23.37
C LEU A 948 15.96 -62.71 -23.66
N PRO A 949 15.48 -62.61 -24.91
CA PRO A 949 14.34 -61.74 -25.26
C PRO A 949 13.12 -62.03 -24.36
N ASN A 950 12.46 -60.98 -23.85
CA ASN A 950 11.25 -61.06 -23.00
C ASN A 950 11.38 -61.65 -21.57
N THR A 951 12.56 -61.67 -20.95
CA THR A 951 12.77 -62.36 -19.65
C THR A 951 12.95 -61.48 -18.40
N LYS A 952 12.66 -60.17 -18.43
CA LYS A 952 12.73 -59.35 -17.20
C LYS A 952 11.59 -59.70 -16.23
N CYS A 953 11.93 -59.97 -14.97
CA CYS A 953 10.94 -60.17 -13.90
C CYS A 953 10.12 -58.88 -13.65
N GLY A 954 8.91 -59.02 -13.11
CA GLY A 954 8.01 -57.90 -12.84
C GLY A 954 8.65 -56.84 -11.93
N LEU A 955 9.39 -57.27 -10.90
CA LEU A 955 10.14 -56.34 -10.05
C LEU A 955 11.15 -55.51 -10.85
N ARG A 956 11.88 -56.12 -11.78
CA ARG A 956 12.90 -55.43 -12.57
C ARG A 956 12.26 -54.39 -13.50
N LYS A 957 11.15 -54.73 -14.15
CA LYS A 957 10.39 -53.78 -14.98
C LYS A 957 9.91 -52.60 -14.16
N TRP A 958 9.35 -52.86 -12.99
CA TRP A 958 8.86 -51.82 -12.09
C TRP A 958 9.98 -50.88 -11.61
N ILE A 959 11.16 -51.39 -11.27
CA ILE A 959 12.32 -50.55 -10.88
C ILE A 959 12.82 -49.69 -12.03
N GLU A 960 12.77 -50.18 -13.26
CA GLU A 960 13.11 -49.41 -14.46
C GLU A 960 12.11 -48.28 -14.70
N GLU A 961 10.81 -48.54 -14.52
CA GLU A 961 9.76 -47.51 -14.58
C GLU A 961 9.96 -46.41 -13.52
N LEU A 962 10.45 -46.78 -12.34
CA LEU A 962 10.78 -45.83 -11.26
C LEU A 962 12.12 -45.09 -11.47
N GLY A 963 12.91 -45.46 -12.48
CA GLY A 963 14.23 -44.89 -12.76
C GLY A 963 15.30 -45.21 -11.70
N LEU A 964 15.12 -46.31 -10.95
CA LEU A 964 16.02 -46.78 -9.90
C LEU A 964 17.00 -47.84 -10.38
N ASP A 965 16.95 -48.21 -11.64
CA ASP A 965 17.86 -49.14 -12.27
C ASP A 965 19.29 -48.59 -12.35
N TYR A 966 20.27 -49.45 -12.10
CA TYR A 966 21.71 -49.11 -12.12
C TYR A 966 22.10 -47.93 -11.24
N LYS A 967 21.32 -47.64 -10.19
CA LYS A 967 21.66 -46.63 -9.18
C LYS A 967 22.49 -47.27 -8.07
N LYS A 968 23.68 -46.70 -7.84
CA LYS A 968 24.47 -47.03 -6.63
C LYS A 968 23.79 -46.44 -5.40
N ALA A 969 24.17 -46.89 -4.20
CA ALA A 969 23.62 -46.39 -2.94
C ALA A 969 23.61 -44.85 -2.82
N ALA A 970 24.63 -44.16 -3.36
CA ALA A 970 24.73 -42.69 -3.33
C ALA A 970 23.83 -41.98 -4.36
N GLU A 971 23.30 -42.70 -5.35
CA GLU A 971 22.45 -42.19 -6.45
C GLU A 971 20.96 -42.53 -6.24
N LYS A 972 20.63 -43.38 -5.26
CA LYS A 972 19.24 -43.75 -4.95
C LYS A 972 18.42 -42.53 -4.50
N PHE A 973 17.12 -42.55 -4.77
CA PHE A 973 16.17 -41.48 -4.43
C PHE A 973 14.80 -42.10 -4.16
N ILE A 974 13.90 -41.32 -3.55
CA ILE A 974 12.49 -41.69 -3.38
C ILE A 974 11.73 -41.34 -4.68
N PRO A 975 11.06 -42.30 -5.34
CA PRO A 975 10.25 -42.03 -6.53
C PRO A 975 9.07 -41.10 -6.24
N GLU A 976 8.65 -40.32 -7.24
CA GLU A 976 7.62 -39.28 -7.11
C GLU A 976 6.29 -39.82 -6.55
N GLN A 977 5.89 -41.01 -6.97
CA GLN A 977 4.63 -41.66 -6.56
C GLN A 977 4.52 -41.84 -5.04
N ILE A 978 5.65 -41.99 -4.34
CA ILE A 978 5.67 -42.14 -2.87
C ILE A 978 5.26 -40.85 -2.17
N PHE A 979 5.58 -39.69 -2.75
CA PHE A 979 5.19 -38.39 -2.18
C PHE A 979 3.69 -38.12 -2.27
N SER A 980 2.97 -38.84 -3.13
CA SER A 980 1.53 -38.71 -3.28
C SER A 980 0.73 -39.68 -2.43
N LEU A 981 1.37 -40.60 -1.71
CA LEU A 981 0.68 -41.60 -0.88
C LEU A 981 0.01 -40.98 0.34
N ASN A 982 -0.99 -41.69 0.87
CA ASN A 982 -1.57 -41.39 2.17
C ASN A 982 -0.55 -41.58 3.32
N ASN A 983 -0.86 -41.01 4.50
CA ASN A 983 0.10 -40.96 5.61
C ASN A 983 0.44 -42.36 6.17
N GLU A 984 -0.50 -43.30 6.15
CA GLU A 984 -0.27 -44.68 6.61
C GLU A 984 0.75 -45.39 5.71
N GLN A 985 0.60 -45.26 4.40
CA GLN A 985 1.52 -45.85 3.43
C GLN A 985 2.89 -45.18 3.41
N ILE A 986 2.97 -43.87 3.69
CA ILE A 986 4.24 -43.19 3.95
C ILE A 986 4.90 -43.73 5.21
N ALA A 987 4.13 -43.96 6.27
CA ALA A 987 4.64 -44.54 7.50
C ALA A 987 5.14 -45.98 7.29
N LEU A 988 4.43 -46.78 6.49
CA LEU A 988 4.87 -48.11 6.03
C LEU A 988 6.20 -48.04 5.29
N PHE A 989 6.31 -47.16 4.30
CA PHE A 989 7.55 -46.94 3.54
C PHE A 989 8.72 -46.57 4.45
N LEU A 990 8.53 -45.59 5.32
CA LEU A 990 9.57 -45.13 6.25
C LEU A 990 9.94 -46.20 7.29
N GLY A 991 8.98 -46.99 7.78
CA GLY A 991 9.23 -48.09 8.73
C GLY A 991 10.10 -49.19 8.12
N ARG A 992 9.81 -49.59 6.88
CA ARG A 992 10.66 -50.54 6.15
C ARG A 992 12.03 -49.97 5.82
N LEU A 993 12.11 -48.69 5.46
CA LEU A 993 13.38 -48.00 5.27
C LEU A 993 14.23 -48.01 6.55
N TRP A 994 13.60 -47.80 7.71
CA TRP A 994 14.26 -47.87 9.03
C TRP A 994 14.64 -49.27 9.46
N SER A 995 13.99 -50.32 8.94
CA SER A 995 14.30 -51.71 9.27
C SER A 995 15.68 -52.12 8.76
N GLY A 996 16.05 -51.63 7.57
CA GLY A 996 17.39 -51.79 6.98
C GLY A 996 18.40 -50.80 7.57
N ASP A 997 18.42 -49.58 7.03
CA ASP A 997 19.46 -48.55 7.22
C ASP A 997 19.21 -47.62 8.44
N GLY A 998 18.16 -47.91 9.23
CA GLY A 998 17.78 -47.12 10.40
C GLY A 998 18.46 -47.55 11.70
N PHE A 999 18.67 -46.56 12.57
CA PHE A 999 19.01 -46.75 13.98
C PHE A 999 17.81 -46.36 14.84
N ILE A 1000 17.49 -47.20 15.82
CA ILE A 1000 16.35 -47.00 16.74
C ILE A 1000 16.85 -46.60 18.12
N PHE A 1001 17.57 -47.49 18.80
CA PHE A 1001 18.01 -47.26 20.18
C PHE A 1001 19.22 -48.12 20.57
N SER A 1002 20.03 -47.57 21.47
CA SER A 1002 21.03 -48.29 22.27
C SER A 1002 21.29 -47.52 23.57
N LYS A 1003 21.89 -48.17 24.58
CA LYS A 1003 22.26 -47.50 25.86
C LYS A 1003 23.12 -46.24 25.69
N ASN A 1004 23.92 -46.15 24.61
CA ASN A 1004 24.83 -45.03 24.35
C ASN A 1004 24.26 -43.97 23.39
N ASN A 1005 23.11 -44.24 22.78
CA ASN A 1005 22.45 -43.31 21.87
C ASN A 1005 20.94 -43.56 21.88
N SER A 1006 20.20 -42.59 22.40
CA SER A 1006 18.75 -42.64 22.57
C SER A 1006 17.96 -41.95 21.45
N ILE A 1007 18.62 -41.40 20.43
CA ILE A 1007 17.97 -40.66 19.35
C ILE A 1007 17.93 -41.54 18.10
N PRO A 1008 16.72 -41.93 17.62
CA PRO A 1008 16.58 -42.62 16.35
C PRO A 1008 17.12 -41.77 15.20
N PHE A 1009 17.78 -42.41 14.24
CA PHE A 1009 18.26 -41.73 13.04
C PHE A 1009 18.26 -42.66 11.84
N TYR A 1010 18.13 -42.10 10.64
CA TYR A 1010 18.31 -42.81 9.38
C TYR A 1010 19.60 -42.38 8.71
N ALA A 1011 20.42 -43.32 8.22
CA ALA A 1011 21.68 -43.01 7.58
C ALA A 1011 21.74 -43.55 6.15
N THR A 1012 22.26 -42.75 5.23
CA THR A 1012 22.43 -43.18 3.83
C THR A 1012 23.60 -42.45 3.17
N SER A 1013 24.13 -43.02 2.09
CA SER A 1013 25.15 -42.35 1.27
C SER A 1013 24.55 -41.37 0.25
N SER A 1014 23.24 -41.44 -0.01
CA SER A 1014 22.55 -40.52 -0.93
C SER A 1014 22.03 -39.28 -0.21
N HIS A 1015 22.55 -38.11 -0.60
CA HIS A 1015 22.06 -36.82 -0.10
C HIS A 1015 20.58 -36.59 -0.47
N LYS A 1016 20.22 -36.93 -1.72
CA LYS A 1016 18.87 -36.74 -2.25
C LYS A 1016 17.86 -37.59 -1.47
N LEU A 1017 18.16 -38.87 -1.26
CA LEU A 1017 17.33 -39.78 -0.47
C LEU A 1017 17.16 -39.27 0.96
N CYS A 1018 18.24 -38.82 1.60
CA CYS A 1018 18.18 -38.30 2.97
C CYS A 1018 17.28 -37.04 3.08
N ARG A 1019 17.39 -36.10 2.15
CA ARG A 1019 16.52 -34.90 2.08
C ARG A 1019 15.06 -35.28 1.81
N GLN A 1020 14.82 -36.18 0.88
CA GLN A 1020 13.48 -36.66 0.55
C GLN A 1020 12.81 -37.39 1.73
N SER A 1021 13.56 -38.20 2.48
CA SER A 1021 13.07 -38.79 3.74
C SER A 1021 12.74 -37.72 4.79
N GLN A 1022 13.52 -36.63 4.86
CA GLN A 1022 13.22 -35.49 5.74
C GLN A 1022 11.89 -34.81 5.40
N ASP A 1023 11.51 -34.75 4.13
CA ASP A 1023 10.23 -34.19 3.68
C ASP A 1023 9.05 -35.11 3.98
N LEU A 1024 9.19 -36.43 3.79
CA LEU A 1024 8.15 -37.40 4.17
C LEU A 1024 7.91 -37.46 5.69
N LEU A 1025 8.97 -37.40 6.50
CA LEU A 1025 8.85 -37.31 7.96
C LEU A 1025 8.07 -36.06 8.38
N LEU A 1026 8.29 -34.94 7.70
CA LEU A 1026 7.57 -33.70 7.98
C LEU A 1026 6.06 -33.82 7.69
N ARG A 1027 5.63 -34.64 6.71
CA ARG A 1027 4.20 -34.93 6.51
C ARG A 1027 3.56 -35.65 7.70
N LEU A 1028 4.33 -36.49 8.39
CA LEU A 1028 3.92 -37.16 9.63
C LEU A 1028 4.13 -36.27 10.87
N GLY A 1029 4.52 -35.00 10.70
CA GLY A 1029 4.83 -34.07 11.78
C GLY A 1029 6.16 -34.39 12.50
N ILE A 1030 7.00 -35.26 11.96
CA ILE A 1030 8.27 -35.66 12.57
C ILE A 1030 9.37 -34.71 12.05
N VAL A 1031 9.85 -33.83 12.92
CA VAL A 1031 10.93 -32.89 12.59
C VAL A 1031 12.27 -33.62 12.75
N SER A 1032 13.18 -33.41 11.81
CA SER A 1032 14.47 -34.07 11.80
C SER A 1032 15.59 -33.16 11.30
N ARG A 1033 16.82 -33.44 11.74
CA ARG A 1033 18.04 -32.71 11.41
C ARG A 1033 18.95 -33.54 10.51
N LEU A 1034 19.23 -33.02 9.32
CA LEU A 1034 20.16 -33.62 8.37
C LEU A 1034 21.59 -33.20 8.71
N VAL A 1035 22.47 -34.19 8.87
CA VAL A 1035 23.90 -34.00 9.20
C VAL A 1035 24.75 -34.79 8.22
N LYS A 1036 25.80 -34.15 7.68
CA LYS A 1036 26.83 -34.87 6.91
C LYS A 1036 27.76 -35.59 7.87
N LYS A 1037 27.93 -36.91 7.68
CA LYS A 1037 28.80 -37.76 8.50
C LYS A 1037 29.86 -38.45 7.65
N SER A 1038 30.96 -38.81 8.29
CA SER A 1038 32.00 -39.64 7.69
C SER A 1038 31.87 -41.06 8.23
N PHE A 1039 31.58 -42.01 7.36
CA PHE A 1039 31.45 -43.42 7.69
C PHE A 1039 32.75 -44.14 7.38
N LYS A 1040 33.31 -44.85 8.37
CA LYS A 1040 34.53 -45.66 8.21
C LYS A 1040 34.15 -47.02 7.66
N TYR A 1041 34.61 -47.34 6.45
CA TYR A 1041 34.44 -48.65 5.82
C TYR A 1041 35.74 -49.43 5.88
N LYS A 1042 35.69 -50.65 6.42
CA LYS A 1042 36.82 -51.59 6.42
C LYS A 1042 36.68 -52.53 5.23
N TYR A 1043 37.58 -52.41 4.24
CA TYR A 1043 37.63 -53.31 3.09
C TYR A 1043 39.05 -53.85 2.93
N LYS A 1044 39.22 -55.18 2.97
CA LYS A 1044 40.52 -55.88 2.85
C LYS A 1044 41.65 -55.19 3.63
N ASN A 1045 41.46 -55.06 4.95
CA ASN A 1045 42.39 -54.41 5.90
C ASN A 1045 42.65 -52.89 5.74
N ASN A 1046 42.08 -52.22 4.73
CA ASN A 1046 42.12 -50.75 4.62
C ASN A 1046 40.84 -50.10 5.19
N ILE A 1047 41.02 -49.08 6.02
CA ILE A 1047 39.92 -48.23 6.52
C ILE A 1047 39.82 -47.02 5.59
N THR A 1048 38.72 -46.93 4.84
CA THR A 1048 38.43 -45.76 3.99
C THR A 1048 37.25 -44.99 4.57
N ALA A 1049 37.42 -43.68 4.72
CA ALA A 1049 36.36 -42.78 5.17
C ALA A 1049 35.53 -42.33 3.96
N LYS A 1050 34.22 -42.62 3.96
CA LYS A 1050 33.30 -42.15 2.92
C LYS A 1050 32.30 -41.17 3.53
N ALA A 1051 32.05 -40.06 2.84
CA ALA A 1051 31.01 -39.13 3.24
C ALA A 1051 29.62 -39.78 3.03
N GLY A 1052 28.75 -39.64 4.03
CA GLY A 1052 27.33 -39.95 3.95
C GLY A 1052 26.52 -38.95 4.77
N TYR A 1053 25.24 -39.23 4.94
CA TYR A 1053 24.27 -38.34 5.54
C TYR A 1053 23.45 -39.10 6.58
N ALA A 1054 23.14 -38.43 7.68
CA ALA A 1054 22.33 -38.98 8.75
C ALA A 1054 21.23 -37.99 9.13
N LEU A 1055 20.01 -38.50 9.29
CA LEU A 1055 18.82 -37.76 9.61
C LEU A 1055 18.39 -38.09 11.03
N TYR A 1056 18.71 -37.21 11.98
CA TYR A 1056 18.39 -37.37 13.39
C TYR A 1056 17.00 -36.85 13.68
N LEU A 1057 16.17 -37.61 14.39
CA LEU A 1057 14.90 -37.08 14.86
C LEU A 1057 15.16 -35.95 15.87
N PHE A 1058 14.44 -34.84 15.71
CA PHE A 1058 14.65 -33.64 16.50
C PHE A 1058 13.45 -33.42 17.42
N GLY A 1059 13.70 -33.51 18.71
CA GLY A 1059 12.72 -33.35 19.78
C GLY A 1059 11.92 -34.61 20.12
N ARG A 1060 11.53 -34.74 21.39
CA ARG A 1060 10.63 -35.70 22.01
C ARG A 1060 9.33 -35.85 21.25
N GLY A 1061 8.67 -34.76 20.87
CA GLY A 1061 7.42 -34.84 20.11
C GLY A 1061 7.57 -35.54 18.75
N SER A 1062 8.74 -35.42 18.11
CA SER A 1062 9.07 -36.16 16.89
C SER A 1062 9.36 -37.63 17.17
N ILE A 1063 9.96 -37.96 18.32
CA ILE A 1063 10.20 -39.34 18.77
C ILE A 1063 8.90 -40.05 19.12
N ASP A 1064 7.97 -39.36 19.78
CA ASP A 1064 6.65 -39.92 20.12
C ASP A 1064 5.88 -40.26 18.85
N ARG A 1065 5.82 -39.34 17.87
CA ARG A 1065 5.22 -39.59 16.56
C ARG A 1065 5.95 -40.67 15.77
N PHE A 1066 7.27 -40.82 15.94
CA PHE A 1066 8.01 -41.94 15.34
C PHE A 1066 7.62 -43.28 15.96
N ILE A 1067 7.48 -43.35 17.29
CA ILE A 1067 7.01 -44.54 18.01
C ILE A 1067 5.57 -44.88 17.61
N GLU A 1068 4.71 -43.86 17.49
CA GLU A 1068 3.30 -44.02 17.17
C GLU A 1068 3.07 -44.42 15.71
N HIS A 1069 3.70 -43.71 14.76
CA HIS A 1069 3.38 -43.86 13.34
C HIS A 1069 4.34 -44.78 12.60
N ILE A 1070 5.65 -44.77 12.90
CA ILE A 1070 6.67 -45.47 12.10
C ILE A 1070 7.08 -46.82 12.71
N CYS A 1071 7.29 -46.89 14.03
CA CYS A 1071 7.68 -48.14 14.69
C CYS A 1071 6.74 -49.33 14.43
N PRO A 1072 5.40 -49.17 14.29
CA PRO A 1072 4.51 -50.30 13.96
C PRO A 1072 4.86 -50.98 12.64
N PHE A 1073 5.52 -50.27 11.72
CA PHE A 1073 5.92 -50.76 10.42
C PHE A 1073 7.41 -51.14 10.34
N ILE A 1074 8.12 -51.23 11.47
CA ILE A 1074 9.51 -51.71 11.51
C ILE A 1074 9.53 -53.22 11.76
N VAL A 1075 10.34 -53.95 11.01
CA VAL A 1075 10.51 -55.42 11.12
C VAL A 1075 11.92 -55.77 11.60
N GLY A 1076 12.05 -56.85 12.36
CA GLY A 1076 13.34 -57.38 12.83
C GLY A 1076 13.97 -56.66 14.04
N ARG A 1077 13.40 -55.52 14.47
CA ARG A 1077 14.01 -54.64 15.51
C ARG A 1077 13.23 -54.50 16.82
N HIS A 1078 12.29 -55.41 17.12
CA HIS A 1078 11.37 -55.33 18.27
C HIS A 1078 12.06 -55.04 19.61
N LYS A 1079 13.21 -55.68 19.90
CA LYS A 1079 13.95 -55.43 21.14
C LYS A 1079 14.35 -53.95 21.30
N GLN A 1080 14.87 -53.34 20.23
CA GLN A 1080 15.31 -51.94 20.26
C GLN A 1080 14.11 -50.98 20.38
N ILE A 1081 12.97 -51.33 19.78
CA ILE A 1081 11.72 -50.56 19.89
C ILE A 1081 11.20 -50.61 21.33
N ASN A 1082 11.17 -51.79 21.95
CA ASN A 1082 10.75 -51.94 23.35
C ASN A 1082 11.68 -51.20 24.31
N GLU A 1083 12.99 -51.25 24.07
CA GLU A 1083 13.97 -50.48 24.85
C GLU A 1083 13.80 -48.97 24.66
N LEU A 1084 13.52 -48.50 23.45
CA LEU A 1084 13.19 -47.10 23.16
C LEU A 1084 11.94 -46.67 23.94
N TYR A 1085 10.86 -47.44 23.86
CA TYR A 1085 9.60 -47.18 24.57
C TYR A 1085 9.81 -47.17 26.10
N ALA A 1086 10.55 -48.13 26.64
CA ALA A 1086 10.86 -48.21 28.07
C ALA A 1086 11.73 -47.05 28.56
N TYR A 1087 12.71 -46.62 27.75
CA TYR A 1087 13.55 -45.46 28.06
C TYR A 1087 12.69 -44.21 28.16
N TYR A 1088 11.88 -43.97 27.13
CA TYR A 1088 11.14 -42.72 26.99
C TYR A 1088 9.87 -42.65 27.86
N SER A 1089 9.25 -43.78 28.21
CA SER A 1089 8.16 -43.83 29.21
C SER A 1089 8.63 -43.52 30.63
N LYS A 1090 9.90 -43.81 30.97
CA LYS A 1090 10.52 -43.51 32.27
C LYS A 1090 11.17 -42.13 32.34
N THR A 1091 11.43 -41.53 31.18
CA THR A 1091 11.96 -40.17 31.13
C THR A 1091 10.77 -39.22 31.29
N THR A 1092 10.77 -38.39 32.34
CA THR A 1092 9.83 -37.26 32.39
C THR A 1092 9.94 -36.52 31.07
N ALA A 1093 8.81 -36.22 30.44
CA ALA A 1093 8.80 -35.29 29.32
C ALA A 1093 9.39 -33.99 29.88
N ASN A 1094 10.70 -33.76 29.69
CA ASN A 1094 11.25 -32.43 29.74
C ASN A 1094 10.30 -31.64 28.84
N LEU A 1095 9.59 -30.67 29.42
CA LEU A 1095 8.57 -29.87 28.76
C LEU A 1095 9.19 -29.28 27.50
N GLU A 1096 9.17 -30.01 26.39
CA GLU A 1096 9.69 -29.48 25.15
C GLU A 1096 8.85 -28.26 24.89
N SER A 1097 9.51 -27.12 24.85
CA SER A 1097 8.80 -25.91 24.58
C SER A 1097 8.05 -26.12 23.28
N LYS A 1098 6.74 -25.95 23.35
CA LYS A 1098 5.93 -25.89 22.15
C LYS A 1098 6.49 -24.81 21.23
N ASP A 1099 7.27 -23.82 21.68
CA ASP A 1099 7.96 -22.82 20.86
C ASP A 1099 9.36 -22.49 21.36
N THR A 1100 10.33 -22.30 20.47
CA THR A 1100 11.67 -21.82 20.86
C THR A 1100 11.55 -20.34 21.23
N LEU A 1101 11.90 -19.95 22.46
CA LEU A 1101 11.82 -18.53 22.83
C LEU A 1101 13.07 -17.77 22.34
N PRO A 1102 12.92 -16.59 21.71
CA PRO A 1102 14.03 -15.68 21.45
C PRO A 1102 14.70 -15.23 22.75
N ALA A 1103 16.01 -14.95 22.68
CA ALA A 1103 16.73 -14.41 23.82
C ALA A 1103 16.15 -13.05 24.27
N GLU A 1104 15.54 -12.29 23.37
CA GLU A 1104 14.90 -11.00 23.69
C GLU A 1104 13.60 -11.14 24.49
N ILE A 1105 12.87 -12.25 24.36
CA ILE A 1105 11.67 -12.54 25.18
C ILE A 1105 12.06 -12.79 26.64
N LYS A 1106 13.31 -13.21 26.89
CA LYS A 1106 13.81 -13.49 28.23
C LYS A 1106 13.70 -12.27 29.14
N GLU A 1107 14.12 -11.09 28.69
CA GLU A 1107 14.11 -9.89 29.53
C GLU A 1107 12.67 -9.46 29.86
N LEU A 1108 11.76 -9.53 28.88
CA LEU A 1108 10.34 -9.26 29.09
C LEU A 1108 9.70 -10.23 30.09
N VAL A 1109 9.98 -11.53 29.96
CA VAL A 1109 9.43 -12.54 30.89
C VAL A 1109 10.08 -12.42 32.27
N LYS A 1110 11.35 -12.03 32.33
CA LYS A 1110 12.05 -11.80 33.60
C LYS A 1110 11.48 -10.59 34.34
N GLU A 1111 11.26 -9.47 33.66
CA GLU A 1111 10.64 -8.27 34.23
C GLU A 1111 9.22 -8.56 34.77
N GLU A 1112 8.39 -9.26 33.99
CA GLU A 1112 7.03 -9.63 34.44
C GLU A 1112 7.03 -10.70 35.53
N LYS A 1113 7.97 -11.65 35.49
CA LYS A 1113 8.19 -12.61 36.58
C LYS A 1113 8.51 -11.89 37.90
N GLU A 1114 9.36 -10.87 37.86
CA GLU A 1114 9.74 -10.07 39.03
C GLU A 1114 8.55 -9.26 39.56
N LYS A 1115 7.74 -8.64 38.68
CA LYS A 1115 6.50 -7.94 39.08
C LYS A 1115 5.45 -8.86 39.69
N CYS A 1116 5.29 -10.07 39.16
CA CYS A 1116 4.29 -11.02 39.62
C CYS A 1116 4.73 -11.89 40.81
N GLY A 1117 5.99 -11.75 41.26
CA GLY A 1117 6.54 -12.55 42.37
C GLY A 1117 6.65 -14.05 42.08
N LEU A 1118 6.60 -14.48 40.82
CA LEU A 1118 6.63 -15.90 40.44
C LEU A 1118 8.06 -16.44 40.35
N THR A 1119 8.23 -17.72 40.63
CA THR A 1119 9.48 -18.45 40.38
C THR A 1119 9.50 -18.97 38.93
N TRP A 1120 10.69 -19.17 38.37
CA TRP A 1120 10.85 -19.78 37.04
C TRP A 1120 10.19 -21.16 36.94
N LYS A 1121 10.16 -21.91 38.05
CA LYS A 1121 9.54 -23.23 38.14
C LYS A 1121 8.01 -23.16 38.06
N GLU A 1122 7.40 -22.13 38.65
CA GLU A 1122 5.97 -21.86 38.52
C GLU A 1122 5.60 -21.37 37.12
N ILE A 1123 6.45 -20.55 36.49
CA ILE A 1123 6.27 -20.15 35.08
C ILE A 1123 6.35 -21.37 34.16
N GLU A 1124 7.31 -22.27 34.34
CA GLU A 1124 7.43 -23.50 33.54
C GLU A 1124 6.22 -24.41 33.73
N HIS A 1125 5.71 -24.57 34.95
CA HIS A 1125 4.51 -25.35 35.21
C HIS A 1125 3.25 -24.72 34.59
N ARG A 1126 3.09 -23.39 34.65
CA ARG A 1126 1.89 -22.69 34.14
C ARG A 1126 1.90 -22.51 32.62
N SER A 1127 3.07 -22.25 32.03
CA SER A 1127 3.22 -22.02 30.57
C SER A 1127 3.45 -23.29 29.77
N GLY A 1128 3.93 -24.36 30.41
CA GLY A 1128 4.37 -25.58 29.73
C GLY A 1128 5.65 -25.39 28.89
N ILE A 1129 6.38 -24.28 29.08
CA ILE A 1129 7.65 -23.98 28.41
C ILE A 1129 8.80 -24.34 29.35
N CYS A 1130 9.76 -25.17 28.91
CA CYS A 1130 10.91 -25.50 29.74
C CYS A 1130 11.70 -24.26 30.15
N VAL A 1131 12.07 -24.21 31.43
CA VAL A 1131 12.93 -23.16 32.00
C VAL A 1131 14.23 -22.97 31.19
N LYS A 1132 14.78 -24.05 30.59
CA LYS A 1132 16.02 -23.99 29.79
C LYS A 1132 15.92 -23.13 28.55
N GLU A 1133 14.72 -22.94 28.01
CA GLU A 1133 14.48 -22.08 26.84
C GLU A 1133 14.58 -20.60 27.18
N PHE A 1134 14.40 -20.22 28.45
CA PHE A 1134 14.68 -18.87 28.95
C PHE A 1134 16.18 -18.63 29.23
N TYR A 1135 17.01 -19.67 29.20
CA TYR A 1135 18.45 -19.58 29.52
C TYR A 1135 19.36 -19.70 28.29
N GLY A 1136 18.81 -19.69 27.08
CA GLY A 1136 19.53 -19.98 25.83
C GLY A 1136 20.65 -18.99 25.48
N GLY A 1137 21.84 -19.22 26.02
CA GLY A 1137 23.10 -18.73 25.45
C GLY A 1137 23.49 -19.52 24.21
N ILE A 1138 24.02 -18.81 23.21
CA ILE A 1138 24.62 -19.39 22.00
C ILE A 1138 25.75 -20.34 22.44
N LYS A 1139 25.70 -21.59 21.98
CA LYS A 1139 26.88 -22.44 21.81
C LYS A 1139 27.03 -22.80 20.35
#